data_AF-A0A845L6K8-F1
#
_entry.id   AF-A0A845L6K8-F1
#
_cell.length_a   1.000
_cell.length_b   1.000
_cell.length_c   1.000
_cell.angle_alpha   90.00
_cell.angle_beta   90.00
_cell.angle_gamma   90.00
#
_symmetry.space_group_name_H-M   'P 1'
#
loop_
_entity.id
_entity.type
_entity.pdbx_description
1 polymer ?
#
loop_
_entity_poly.entity_id
_entity_poly.type
_entity_poly.pdbx_seq_one_letter_code
_entity_poly.pdbx_strand_id
1 'polypeptide(L)'
;MNFLSEDTLLLVQNRDFPFEELLQWFFEENPFQICFLQEEKRMVFRKGKWKEYKYKKSVICKGGKYYKPEDKKQLHYSTIADLINSCTDGIPEFFGVFWTPNSPSWESKNSFATNKDIINGGKIICQFVDIDAPNEIKKDKQAIKEWKMDVFLKINNHKIKPTLLIETKNGFHVYWKVKDADIKLFRDIQLRLIKEFDADPKCVNEVRLLRLPYSIHRKDMYDPFPIRLVSKNDVIYDQKEFIDLLPPIGDDKLIIDAMKSYEQNRNNSVSDLPNITNIIQRFKERVMVVSENEHKVICHCCMPEHKDNNPSAVLFKENLLFHCAGCGATFFLDELAESLGWSNLLYDIDTEQQLAEWKENSIDIKQSEKFVLTNEEENIVQQLLNETVNLFNDRQQWISDVHKEQIYSAFNILLKAKRDDKPMLINMVTGSGKSTIIKVYIKHKVMSDGSFGCLVVKERRDDVIDFATELNNYIGKEVAYPLYGFDELDCLDNANRNQKKHKSCPVRKGNYVCRHKKNCRYYNQFEEQKKYPIVVLTHKRLYEDARNNKISSNYNSFNLLGQKFARETLIIDEQPHLISNNTLTEEMFYHYMRLITDKFNELANGYFTSESHDDNNPYKKALAELQEAALIVANIFQRNYERDREKIKPVNCDFSFSHSFTKQFRQVFELQTELYNVPIFISDLLTNGGIIERDKKSIAAAHYVDYTSEKNFATIIFDGTALVSPLYKYNEYCTFTNFPMIKEYKNLTFYKCDYLTGTKSNMDNDDVNAFLCDVEDIALDYPKENIYLAMFRDHAYYAGTKTLKSEIKEKLGKYIDKKRIKIGTFGGTKGSNEFRDCTICIIEGFLHKSEIFYSNAYDISQPNETELFTVTPIDQTRRFDNEEIEKFKVLDTLSDYVQEITRTALRDNSRDVSCKVFISSKDKIILELLSNYFPEARVEKWNPKNRLNKQIFSDGRAKNLQLFAEFLANTEAEVLTYAEVAEALGIKDKAFSKMINGKKAVALMESYSYTIDNHKRDGRKNVIVKKYSP
;
A
#
# COMPACT_ATOMS: atom_id res chain seq x y z
N MET A 1 26.74 -35.28 -65.56
CA MET A 1 27.88 -35.28 -64.62
C MET A 1 27.52 -36.20 -63.47
N ASN A 2 28.42 -37.12 -63.15
CA ASN A 2 28.19 -38.29 -62.31
C ASN A 2 27.37 -37.97 -61.06
N PHE A 3 26.32 -38.77 -60.85
CA PHE A 3 25.64 -38.92 -59.57
C PHE A 3 26.71 -38.97 -58.48
N LEU A 4 26.71 -37.98 -57.59
CA LEU A 4 27.45 -38.05 -56.34
C LEU A 4 27.03 -39.36 -55.68
N SER A 5 27.97 -40.28 -55.58
CA SER A 5 27.73 -41.64 -55.12
C SER A 5 27.14 -41.61 -53.71
N GLU A 6 26.43 -42.70 -53.36
CA GLU A 6 25.93 -42.96 -52.01
C GLU A 6 27.02 -42.75 -50.92
N ASP A 7 28.31 -42.76 -51.31
CA ASP A 7 29.46 -42.48 -50.46
C ASP A 7 29.52 -41.06 -49.85
N THR A 8 28.93 -40.04 -50.48
CA THR A 8 28.98 -38.67 -49.90
C THR A 8 27.96 -38.48 -48.76
N LEU A 9 26.89 -39.28 -48.76
CA LEU A 9 25.95 -39.37 -47.64
C LEU A 9 26.40 -40.39 -46.58
N LEU A 10 27.26 -41.33 -46.96
CA LEU A 10 27.91 -42.30 -46.07
C LEU A 10 29.08 -41.72 -45.25
N LEU A 11 29.60 -40.54 -45.60
CA LEU A 11 30.61 -39.84 -44.78
C LEU A 11 30.10 -39.31 -43.44
N VAL A 12 28.79 -39.40 -43.16
CA VAL A 12 28.20 -39.06 -41.85
C VAL A 12 27.91 -40.30 -40.99
N GLN A 13 28.09 -41.52 -41.52
CA GLN A 13 27.79 -42.77 -40.78
C GLN A 13 28.99 -43.40 -40.08
N ASN A 14 30.16 -42.77 -40.09
CA ASN A 14 31.36 -43.28 -39.40
C ASN A 14 31.92 -42.28 -38.39
N ARG A 15 31.16 -42.05 -37.32
CA ARG A 15 31.59 -42.29 -35.94
C ARG A 15 30.31 -42.59 -35.18
N ASP A 16 30.20 -43.80 -34.62
CA ASP A 16 29.33 -44.03 -33.47
C ASP A 16 29.86 -43.12 -32.36
N PHE A 17 29.48 -41.84 -32.39
CA PHE A 17 29.64 -40.95 -31.24
C PHE A 17 28.51 -41.41 -30.31
N PRO A 18 28.83 -42.10 -29.20
CA PRO A 18 27.83 -42.51 -28.25
C PRO A 18 26.98 -41.29 -27.91
N PHE A 19 25.67 -41.47 -27.92
CA PHE A 19 24.73 -40.38 -27.69
C PHE A 19 25.03 -39.62 -26.38
N GLU A 20 25.51 -40.36 -25.38
CA GLU A 20 26.04 -39.87 -24.11
C GLU A 20 27.24 -38.93 -24.28
N GLU A 21 28.19 -39.25 -25.17
CA GLU A 21 29.35 -38.40 -25.46
C GLU A 21 28.93 -37.11 -26.15
N LEU A 22 27.92 -37.14 -27.02
CA LEU A 22 27.40 -35.93 -27.68
C LEU A 22 26.83 -34.95 -26.65
N LEU A 23 26.00 -35.45 -25.72
CA LEU A 23 25.39 -34.64 -24.68
C LEU A 23 26.42 -34.13 -23.68
N GLN A 24 27.39 -34.96 -23.29
CA GLN A 24 28.49 -34.54 -22.43
C GLN A 24 29.36 -33.48 -23.10
N TRP A 25 29.63 -33.60 -24.40
CA TRP A 25 30.39 -32.58 -25.14
C TRP A 25 29.60 -31.27 -25.32
N PHE A 26 28.30 -31.36 -25.60
CA PHE A 26 27.51 -30.16 -25.87
C PHE A 26 27.24 -29.36 -24.59
N PHE A 27 26.86 -30.03 -23.51
CA PHE A 27 26.52 -29.39 -22.25
C PHE A 27 27.67 -29.31 -21.24
N GLU A 28 28.73 -30.12 -21.39
CA GLU A 28 29.81 -30.22 -20.40
C GLU A 28 29.26 -30.56 -19.00
N GLU A 29 29.55 -29.73 -18.00
CA GLU A 29 28.98 -29.85 -16.66
C GLU A 29 27.62 -29.12 -16.51
N ASN A 30 27.16 -28.44 -17.55
CA ASN A 30 25.92 -27.68 -17.50
C ASN A 30 24.70 -28.61 -17.48
N PRO A 31 23.69 -28.31 -16.66
CA PRO A 31 22.43 -29.04 -16.68
C PRO A 31 21.65 -28.83 -17.97
N PHE A 32 20.89 -29.83 -18.41
CA PHE A 32 19.98 -29.72 -19.57
C PHE A 32 18.73 -30.56 -19.35
N GLN A 33 17.63 -30.26 -20.03
CA GLN A 33 16.40 -31.01 -19.87
C GLN A 33 16.07 -31.79 -21.14
N ILE A 34 15.76 -33.09 -21.01
CA ILE A 34 15.13 -33.94 -22.02
C ILE A 34 13.62 -33.99 -21.72
N CYS A 35 12.78 -33.88 -22.74
CA CYS A 35 11.33 -33.82 -22.62
C CYS A 35 10.66 -34.87 -23.50
N PHE A 36 9.67 -35.59 -22.96
CA PHE A 36 8.89 -36.63 -23.64
C PHE A 36 7.45 -36.17 -23.78
N LEU A 37 6.97 -35.98 -25.00
CA LEU A 37 5.63 -35.49 -25.28
C LEU A 37 4.84 -36.55 -26.06
N GLN A 38 3.72 -37.01 -25.50
CA GLN A 38 2.78 -37.89 -26.19
C GLN A 38 1.90 -37.07 -27.14
N GLU A 39 1.85 -37.44 -28.41
CA GLU A 39 1.16 -36.68 -29.45
C GLU A 39 -0.37 -36.93 -29.42
N GLU A 40 -0.78 -38.18 -29.19
CA GLU A 40 -2.19 -38.58 -29.04
C GLU A 40 -2.76 -38.29 -27.65
N LYS A 41 -4.02 -37.88 -27.60
CA LYS A 41 -4.75 -37.64 -26.36
C LYS A 41 -5.32 -38.96 -25.84
N ARG A 42 -4.99 -39.36 -24.61
CA ARG A 42 -5.65 -40.48 -23.94
C ARG A 42 -6.88 -40.02 -23.17
N MET A 43 -7.97 -40.76 -23.29
CA MET A 43 -9.15 -40.60 -22.44
C MET A 43 -8.84 -41.12 -21.04
N VAL A 44 -8.86 -40.23 -20.06
CA VAL A 44 -8.64 -40.56 -18.65
C VAL A 44 -9.89 -40.18 -17.87
N PHE A 45 -10.47 -41.15 -17.17
CA PHE A 45 -11.59 -40.90 -16.28
C PHE A 45 -11.09 -40.26 -14.98
N ARG A 46 -11.45 -38.99 -14.76
CA ARG A 46 -11.09 -38.24 -13.53
C ARG A 46 -12.24 -37.35 -13.10
N LYS A 47 -12.57 -37.39 -11.80
CA LYS A 47 -13.68 -36.64 -11.18
C LYS A 47 -15.04 -36.90 -11.84
N GLY A 48 -15.36 -38.17 -12.11
CA GLY A 48 -16.67 -38.58 -12.64
C GLY A 48 -16.94 -38.25 -14.12
N LYS A 49 -15.94 -37.77 -14.87
CA LYS A 49 -16.05 -37.52 -16.32
C LYS A 49 -14.82 -38.03 -17.06
N TRP A 50 -15.02 -38.49 -18.28
CA TRP A 50 -13.93 -38.77 -19.21
C TRP A 50 -13.35 -37.45 -19.72
N LYS A 51 -12.02 -37.30 -19.63
CA LYS A 51 -11.31 -36.16 -20.19
C LYS A 51 -10.11 -36.64 -20.99
N GLU A 52 -9.91 -36.03 -22.15
CA GLU A 52 -8.74 -36.27 -22.98
C GLU A 52 -7.49 -35.56 -22.40
N TYR A 53 -6.37 -36.27 -22.27
CA TYR A 53 -5.09 -35.72 -21.81
C TYR A 53 -3.94 -36.10 -22.75
N LYS A 54 -3.04 -35.15 -23.03
CA LYS A 54 -1.70 -35.43 -23.57
C LYS A 54 -0.73 -35.68 -22.41
N TYR A 55 -0.01 -36.80 -22.43
CA TYR A 55 1.06 -37.02 -21.45
C TYR A 55 2.30 -36.21 -21.81
N LYS A 56 2.92 -35.61 -20.79
CA LYS A 56 4.16 -34.85 -20.90
C LYS A 56 5.06 -35.21 -19.71
N LYS A 57 6.28 -35.66 -19.98
CA LYS A 57 7.31 -36.01 -18.99
C LYS A 57 8.63 -35.33 -19.34
N SER A 58 9.57 -35.26 -18.42
CA SER A 58 10.87 -34.62 -18.62
C SER A 58 11.92 -35.19 -17.69
N VAL A 59 13.19 -34.93 -17.98
CA VAL A 59 14.35 -35.33 -17.20
C VAL A 59 15.38 -34.24 -17.31
N ILE A 60 15.87 -33.72 -16.19
CA ILE A 60 17.00 -32.80 -16.15
C ILE A 60 18.27 -33.61 -15.92
N CYS A 61 19.26 -33.44 -16.77
CA CYS A 61 20.51 -34.18 -16.83
C CYS A 61 21.67 -33.25 -16.47
N LYS A 62 22.62 -33.67 -15.62
CA LYS A 62 23.86 -32.93 -15.32
C LYS A 62 24.99 -33.88 -14.95
N GLY A 63 26.08 -33.94 -15.72
CA GLY A 63 27.27 -34.76 -15.39
C GLY A 63 26.93 -36.22 -15.01
N GLY A 64 26.17 -36.93 -15.85
CA GLY A 64 25.75 -38.33 -15.62
C GLY A 64 24.65 -38.52 -14.58
N LYS A 65 24.10 -37.44 -14.02
CA LYS A 65 22.97 -37.45 -13.08
C LYS A 65 21.68 -37.08 -13.81
N TYR A 66 20.66 -37.93 -13.72
CA TYR A 66 19.36 -37.71 -14.34
C TYR A 66 18.32 -37.41 -13.26
N TYR A 67 17.48 -36.39 -13.42
CA TYR A 67 16.45 -36.02 -12.45
C TYR A 67 15.12 -35.90 -13.18
N LYS A 68 14.20 -36.84 -12.96
CA LYS A 68 12.86 -36.79 -13.54
C LYS A 68 11.96 -35.90 -12.67
N PRO A 69 11.62 -34.68 -13.10
CA PRO A 69 10.92 -33.74 -12.24
C PRO A 69 9.49 -34.15 -11.94
N GLU A 70 8.82 -34.94 -12.81
CA GLU A 70 7.45 -35.40 -12.54
C GLU A 70 7.40 -36.37 -11.37
N ASP A 71 8.45 -37.17 -11.23
CA ASP A 71 8.57 -38.22 -10.21
C ASP A 71 9.50 -37.78 -9.06
N LYS A 72 10.03 -36.54 -9.12
CA LYS A 72 11.06 -35.97 -8.24
C LYS A 72 12.20 -36.92 -7.90
N LYS A 73 12.53 -37.80 -8.83
CA LYS A 73 13.46 -38.88 -8.60
C LYS A 73 14.73 -38.59 -9.35
N GLN A 74 15.84 -38.58 -8.63
CA GLN A 74 17.11 -38.69 -9.29
C GLN A 74 17.34 -40.15 -9.66
N LEU A 75 17.61 -40.36 -10.93
CA LEU A 75 17.75 -41.64 -11.57
C LEU A 75 19.23 -41.85 -11.89
N HIS A 76 19.65 -43.09 -11.70
CA HIS A 76 20.94 -43.57 -12.16
C HIS A 76 20.63 -44.58 -13.26
N TYR A 77 20.87 -44.16 -14.49
CA TYR A 77 20.78 -45.04 -15.64
C TYR A 77 22.19 -45.27 -16.15
N SER A 78 22.46 -46.51 -16.53
CA SER A 78 23.68 -46.94 -17.21
C SER A 78 23.77 -46.39 -18.63
N THR A 79 22.61 -46.20 -19.29
CA THR A 79 22.52 -45.67 -20.65
C THR A 79 21.31 -44.75 -20.80
N ILE A 80 21.30 -43.87 -21.80
CA ILE A 80 20.14 -43.03 -22.09
C ILE A 80 18.99 -43.84 -22.72
N ALA A 81 19.26 -44.99 -23.34
CA ALA A 81 18.22 -45.91 -23.77
C ALA A 81 17.35 -46.37 -22.59
N ASP A 82 17.99 -46.68 -21.45
CA ASP A 82 17.29 -47.03 -20.20
C ASP A 82 16.48 -45.83 -19.66
N LEU A 83 17.02 -44.62 -19.77
CA LEU A 83 16.33 -43.38 -19.41
C LEU A 83 15.06 -43.17 -20.25
N ILE A 84 15.15 -43.32 -21.57
CA ILE A 84 14.05 -43.14 -22.50
C ILE A 84 12.98 -44.21 -22.27
N ASN A 85 13.36 -45.48 -22.17
CA ASN A 85 12.43 -46.58 -21.91
C ASN A 85 11.72 -46.42 -20.56
N SER A 86 12.44 -45.99 -19.53
CA SER A 86 11.85 -45.75 -18.21
C SER A 86 10.93 -44.52 -18.19
N CYS A 87 11.25 -43.48 -18.95
CA CYS A 87 10.40 -42.29 -19.04
C CYS A 87 9.15 -42.53 -19.90
N THR A 88 9.18 -43.47 -20.83
CA THR A 88 8.05 -43.77 -21.73
C THR A 88 7.20 -44.96 -21.26
N ASP A 89 7.42 -45.43 -20.01
CA ASP A 89 6.75 -46.60 -19.41
C ASP A 89 6.88 -47.86 -20.28
N GLY A 90 8.03 -48.03 -20.95
CA GLY A 90 8.30 -49.15 -21.85
C GLY A 90 7.62 -49.07 -23.22
N ILE A 91 6.96 -47.95 -23.54
CA ILE A 91 6.28 -47.74 -24.83
C ILE A 91 6.80 -46.49 -25.56
N PRO A 92 8.11 -46.44 -25.88
CA PRO A 92 8.77 -45.25 -26.45
C PRO A 92 8.18 -44.80 -27.80
N GLU A 93 7.52 -45.71 -28.52
CA GLU A 93 6.92 -45.47 -29.83
C GLU A 93 5.80 -44.41 -29.82
N PHE A 94 5.19 -44.13 -28.67
CA PHE A 94 4.11 -43.13 -28.51
C PHE A 94 4.59 -41.72 -28.13
N PHE A 95 5.90 -41.52 -27.94
CA PHE A 95 6.43 -40.25 -27.45
C PHE A 95 7.37 -39.60 -28.46
N GLY A 96 7.21 -38.30 -28.65
CA GLY A 96 8.25 -37.45 -29.21
C GLY A 96 9.27 -37.09 -28.12
N VAL A 97 10.56 -37.20 -28.43
CA VAL A 97 11.65 -36.86 -27.50
C VAL A 97 12.31 -35.53 -27.91
N PHE A 98 12.51 -34.66 -26.94
CA PHE A 98 12.98 -33.29 -27.10
C PHE A 98 14.06 -32.96 -26.06
N TRP A 99 14.77 -31.86 -26.23
CA TRP A 99 15.67 -31.28 -25.23
C TRP A 99 15.56 -29.75 -25.17
N THR A 100 16.09 -29.16 -24.09
CA THR A 100 16.30 -27.72 -23.95
C THR A 100 17.75 -27.39 -24.32
N PRO A 101 17.99 -26.65 -25.41
CA PRO A 101 19.35 -26.38 -25.89
C PRO A 101 20.16 -25.52 -24.92
N ASN A 102 19.51 -24.58 -24.23
CA ASN A 102 20.13 -23.82 -23.17
C ASN A 102 19.92 -24.45 -21.81
N SER A 103 20.84 -24.13 -20.90
CA SER A 103 21.00 -24.79 -19.62
C SER A 103 20.11 -24.13 -18.57
N PRO A 104 19.01 -24.77 -18.13
CA PRO A 104 18.25 -24.27 -16.99
C PRO A 104 19.06 -24.43 -15.70
N SER A 105 18.88 -23.56 -14.70
CA SER A 105 19.50 -23.77 -13.39
C SER A 105 19.22 -25.18 -12.87
N TRP A 106 20.27 -25.90 -12.47
CA TRP A 106 20.15 -27.24 -11.87
C TRP A 106 19.28 -27.23 -10.60
N GLU A 107 19.15 -26.07 -9.96
CA GLU A 107 18.38 -25.87 -8.74
C GLU A 107 16.89 -25.69 -9.02
N SER A 108 16.52 -25.17 -10.20
CA SER A 108 15.12 -24.91 -10.58
C SER A 108 14.25 -26.17 -10.60
N LYS A 109 14.82 -27.33 -10.98
CA LYS A 109 14.19 -28.67 -11.01
C LYS A 109 12.74 -28.71 -11.53
N ASN A 110 12.36 -27.77 -12.40
CA ASN A 110 11.00 -27.62 -12.87
C ASN A 110 10.61 -28.74 -13.84
N SER A 111 9.33 -29.11 -13.89
CA SER A 111 8.84 -30.13 -14.84
C SER A 111 9.03 -29.75 -16.29
N PHE A 112 9.19 -28.48 -16.60
CA PHE A 112 9.70 -27.98 -17.87
C PHE A 112 10.49 -26.74 -17.50
N ALA A 113 11.69 -26.60 -18.03
CA ALA A 113 12.44 -25.38 -17.91
C ALA A 113 11.60 -24.22 -18.44
N THR A 114 11.71 -23.09 -17.76
CA THR A 114 11.07 -21.83 -18.12
C THR A 114 12.14 -20.79 -18.38
N ASN A 115 11.82 -19.70 -19.08
CA ASN A 115 12.79 -18.62 -19.29
C ASN A 115 13.36 -18.10 -17.97
N LYS A 116 12.55 -18.06 -16.89
CA LYS A 116 13.01 -17.70 -15.54
C LYS A 116 14.10 -18.64 -15.00
N ASP A 117 14.08 -19.92 -15.38
CA ASP A 117 15.08 -20.89 -14.93
C ASP A 117 16.43 -20.68 -15.62
N ILE A 118 16.43 -20.03 -16.78
CA ILE A 118 17.65 -19.58 -17.45
C ILE A 118 18.08 -18.21 -16.91
N ILE A 119 17.14 -17.27 -16.78
CA ILE A 119 17.39 -15.90 -16.31
C ILE A 119 17.91 -15.87 -14.87
N ASN A 120 17.32 -16.67 -13.98
CA ASN A 120 17.64 -16.68 -12.56
C ASN A 120 18.59 -17.85 -12.21
N GLY A 121 19.81 -17.80 -12.77
CA GLY A 121 20.89 -18.72 -12.40
C GLY A 121 21.09 -19.93 -13.33
N GLY A 122 20.49 -19.93 -14.52
CA GLY A 122 20.86 -20.87 -15.60
C GLY A 122 21.96 -20.28 -16.50
N LYS A 123 22.23 -20.93 -17.63
CA LYS A 123 23.28 -20.52 -18.57
C LYS A 123 22.81 -20.61 -20.02
N ILE A 124 23.05 -19.54 -20.78
CA ILE A 124 22.99 -19.59 -22.24
C ILE A 124 24.25 -20.29 -22.72
N ILE A 125 24.10 -21.44 -23.37
CA ILE A 125 25.24 -22.22 -23.88
C ILE A 125 25.24 -22.29 -25.41
N CYS A 126 24.11 -21.99 -26.05
CA CYS A 126 24.00 -21.94 -27.49
C CYS A 126 22.92 -20.97 -27.97
N GLN A 127 23.06 -20.53 -29.21
CA GLN A 127 21.97 -20.01 -30.03
C GLN A 127 21.43 -21.14 -30.90
N PHE A 128 20.14 -21.13 -31.25
CA PHE A 128 19.55 -22.25 -32.00
C PHE A 128 18.40 -21.84 -32.91
N VAL A 129 18.18 -22.51 -34.03
CA VAL A 129 16.98 -22.29 -34.87
C VAL A 129 16.35 -23.60 -35.31
N ASP A 130 15.03 -23.55 -35.58
CA ASP A 130 14.25 -24.64 -36.16
C ASP A 130 13.81 -24.25 -37.57
N ILE A 131 14.46 -24.83 -38.59
CA ILE A 131 14.22 -24.55 -40.00
C ILE A 131 13.37 -25.69 -40.55
N ASP A 132 12.14 -25.39 -40.92
CA ASP A 132 11.12 -26.38 -41.24
C ASP A 132 10.61 -26.10 -42.66
N ALA A 133 10.39 -27.15 -43.47
CA ALA A 133 9.92 -26.99 -44.84
C ALA A 133 8.61 -26.16 -44.90
N PRO A 134 8.32 -25.48 -46.00
CA PRO A 134 6.99 -24.91 -46.24
C PRO A 134 5.90 -26.00 -46.20
N ASN A 135 4.71 -25.66 -45.70
CA ASN A 135 3.64 -26.66 -45.50
C ASN A 135 3.15 -27.30 -46.81
N GLU A 136 3.31 -26.59 -47.92
CA GLU A 136 2.93 -26.99 -49.28
C GLU A 136 3.71 -28.22 -49.76
N ILE A 137 4.98 -28.33 -49.34
CA ILE A 137 5.86 -29.43 -49.77
C ILE A 137 5.95 -30.56 -48.75
N LYS A 138 5.47 -30.39 -47.51
CA LYS A 138 5.55 -31.39 -46.41
C LYS A 138 4.87 -32.73 -46.70
N LYS A 139 4.06 -32.84 -47.76
CA LYS A 139 3.39 -34.09 -48.17
C LYS A 139 4.14 -34.87 -49.26
N ASP A 140 5.08 -34.23 -49.95
CA ASP A 140 5.88 -34.85 -51.01
C ASP A 140 7.27 -35.20 -50.47
N LYS A 141 7.52 -36.50 -50.31
CA LYS A 141 8.79 -37.01 -49.75
C LYS A 141 10.00 -36.66 -50.64
N GLN A 142 9.83 -36.56 -51.95
CA GLN A 142 10.90 -36.22 -52.88
C GLN A 142 11.18 -34.72 -52.83
N ALA A 143 10.14 -33.88 -52.84
CA ALA A 143 10.30 -32.43 -52.71
C ALA A 143 10.95 -32.02 -51.38
N ILE A 144 10.61 -32.68 -50.26
CA ILE A 144 11.28 -32.46 -48.96
C ILE A 144 12.76 -32.82 -49.03
N LYS A 145 13.11 -33.91 -49.72
CA LYS A 145 14.50 -34.37 -49.86
C LYS A 145 15.35 -33.36 -50.64
N GLU A 146 14.80 -32.84 -51.74
CA GLU A 146 15.45 -31.80 -52.56
C GLU A 146 15.59 -30.49 -51.77
N TRP A 147 14.51 -30.02 -51.14
CA TRP A 147 14.53 -28.81 -50.31
C TRP A 147 15.52 -28.91 -49.14
N LYS A 148 15.60 -30.07 -48.47
CA LYS A 148 16.57 -30.30 -47.41
C LYS A 148 18.02 -30.22 -47.91
N MET A 149 18.28 -30.67 -49.14
CA MET A 149 19.61 -30.55 -49.73
C MET A 149 19.98 -29.09 -49.93
N ASP A 150 19.06 -28.27 -50.43
CA ASP A 150 19.28 -26.84 -50.63
C ASP A 150 19.52 -26.11 -49.31
N VAL A 151 18.72 -26.41 -48.28
CA VAL A 151 18.89 -25.84 -46.93
C VAL A 151 20.20 -26.30 -46.30
N PHE A 152 20.56 -27.57 -46.47
CA PHE A 152 21.85 -28.09 -46.00
C PHE A 152 23.02 -27.34 -46.66
N LEU A 153 22.97 -27.12 -47.97
CA LEU A 153 23.98 -26.33 -48.69
C LEU A 153 24.00 -24.87 -48.21
N LYS A 154 22.84 -24.25 -47.98
CA LYS A 154 22.73 -22.88 -47.43
C LYS A 154 23.43 -22.78 -46.07
N ILE A 155 23.12 -23.71 -45.15
CA ILE A 155 23.72 -23.75 -43.82
C ILE A 155 25.23 -24.03 -43.90
N ASN A 156 25.63 -25.05 -44.65
CA ASN A 156 27.02 -25.50 -44.69
C ASN A 156 27.93 -24.52 -45.45
N ASN A 157 27.41 -23.69 -46.35
CA ASN A 157 28.17 -22.65 -47.05
C ASN A 157 28.12 -21.28 -46.34
N HIS A 158 27.28 -21.11 -45.32
CA HIS A 158 27.18 -19.85 -44.57
C HIS A 158 28.49 -19.51 -43.83
N LYS A 159 28.71 -18.21 -43.55
CA LYS A 159 29.91 -17.72 -42.83
C LYS A 159 29.95 -18.20 -41.38
N ILE A 160 28.78 -18.28 -40.74
CA ILE A 160 28.62 -18.77 -39.37
C ILE A 160 28.32 -20.28 -39.45
N LYS A 161 29.33 -21.11 -39.22
CA LYS A 161 29.21 -22.57 -39.27
C LYS A 161 28.49 -23.07 -38.02
N PRO A 162 27.51 -23.97 -38.15
CA PRO A 162 26.78 -24.51 -37.00
C PRO A 162 27.65 -25.47 -36.20
N THR A 163 27.64 -25.37 -34.87
CA THR A 163 28.30 -26.32 -33.96
C THR A 163 27.65 -27.70 -34.02
N LEU A 164 26.31 -27.74 -34.10
CA LEU A 164 25.54 -28.97 -34.36
C LEU A 164 24.48 -28.72 -35.43
N LEU A 165 24.35 -29.68 -36.35
CA LEU A 165 23.28 -29.72 -37.34
C LEU A 165 22.53 -31.05 -37.22
N ILE A 166 21.23 -30.97 -36.97
CA ILE A 166 20.36 -32.14 -36.73
C ILE A 166 19.25 -32.17 -37.79
N GLU A 167 19.15 -33.26 -38.54
CA GLU A 167 18.06 -33.51 -39.49
C GLU A 167 16.81 -33.96 -38.72
N THR A 168 15.70 -33.27 -38.96
CA THR A 168 14.36 -33.61 -38.47
C THR A 168 13.47 -34.09 -39.63
N LYS A 169 12.23 -34.52 -39.36
CA LYS A 169 11.32 -35.04 -40.42
C LYS A 169 11.14 -34.06 -41.56
N ASN A 170 10.88 -32.80 -41.24
CA ASN A 170 10.54 -31.77 -42.22
C ASN A 170 11.64 -30.71 -42.41
N GLY A 171 12.80 -30.82 -41.75
CA GLY A 171 13.87 -29.85 -41.90
C GLY A 171 15.06 -30.08 -40.99
N PHE A 172 15.57 -29.02 -40.34
CA PHE A 172 16.79 -29.06 -39.53
C PHE A 172 16.66 -28.24 -38.23
N HIS A 173 17.23 -28.77 -37.15
CA HIS A 173 17.62 -27.95 -36.00
C HIS A 173 19.09 -27.61 -36.10
N VAL A 174 19.40 -26.32 -35.93
CA VAL A 174 20.76 -25.79 -36.06
C VAL A 174 21.16 -25.15 -34.75
N TYR A 175 22.36 -25.44 -34.25
CA TYR A 175 22.86 -24.93 -32.97
C TYR A 175 24.25 -24.34 -33.14
N TRP A 176 24.48 -23.21 -32.50
CA TRP A 176 25.79 -22.57 -32.39
C TRP A 176 26.15 -22.40 -30.91
N LYS A 177 27.17 -23.11 -30.44
CA LYS A 177 27.63 -23.05 -29.06
C LYS A 177 28.32 -21.71 -28.79
N VAL A 178 28.05 -21.13 -27.63
CA VAL A 178 28.58 -19.83 -27.23
C VAL A 178 29.33 -19.93 -25.90
N LYS A 179 30.38 -19.13 -25.77
CA LYS A 179 31.11 -18.95 -24.50
C LYS A 179 30.65 -17.67 -23.80
N ASP A 180 30.59 -17.72 -22.47
CA ASP A 180 30.31 -16.57 -21.59
C ASP A 180 29.17 -15.66 -22.06
N ALA A 181 28.08 -16.28 -22.52
CA ALA A 181 26.97 -15.56 -23.11
C ALA A 181 26.22 -14.69 -22.09
N ASP A 182 26.01 -13.44 -22.48
CA ASP A 182 25.11 -12.51 -21.82
C ASP A 182 23.67 -12.84 -22.25
N ILE A 183 22.81 -13.04 -21.24
CA ILE A 183 21.40 -13.30 -21.45
C ILE A 183 20.69 -12.12 -22.14
N LYS A 184 21.16 -10.88 -21.93
CA LYS A 184 20.61 -9.68 -22.56
C LYS A 184 20.77 -9.73 -24.08
N LEU A 185 21.82 -10.37 -24.58
CA LEU A 185 22.09 -10.50 -26.02
C LEU A 185 21.42 -11.71 -26.68
N PHE A 186 20.87 -12.64 -25.88
CA PHE A 186 20.33 -13.89 -26.42
C PHE A 186 19.24 -13.64 -27.46
N ARG A 187 18.19 -12.90 -27.09
CA ARG A 187 17.00 -12.69 -27.94
C ARG A 187 17.31 -11.93 -29.22
N ASP A 188 18.20 -10.93 -29.19
CA ASP A 188 18.60 -10.17 -30.38
C ASP A 188 19.27 -11.09 -31.41
N ILE A 189 20.30 -11.83 -30.99
CA ILE A 189 21.01 -12.77 -31.86
C ILE A 189 20.07 -13.88 -32.36
N GLN A 190 19.19 -14.34 -31.48
CA GLN A 190 18.22 -15.38 -31.79
C GLN A 190 17.26 -14.95 -32.91
N LEU A 191 16.79 -13.70 -32.87
CA LEU A 191 15.97 -13.11 -33.93
C LEU A 191 16.74 -12.90 -35.23
N ARG A 192 18.02 -12.51 -35.18
CA ARG A 192 18.87 -12.37 -36.38
C ARG A 192 19.06 -13.70 -37.10
N LEU A 193 19.30 -14.76 -36.34
CA LEU A 193 19.42 -16.12 -36.87
C LEU A 193 18.09 -16.63 -37.47
N ILE A 194 16.97 -16.34 -36.82
CA ILE A 194 15.64 -16.66 -37.35
C ILE A 194 15.43 -16.00 -38.72
N LYS A 195 15.79 -14.72 -38.84
CA LYS A 195 15.66 -13.97 -40.10
C LYS A 195 16.59 -14.50 -41.19
N GLU A 196 17.86 -14.71 -40.87
CA GLU A 196 18.89 -15.16 -41.85
C GLU A 196 18.54 -16.53 -42.47
N PHE A 197 18.01 -17.45 -41.64
CA PHE A 197 17.72 -18.81 -42.06
C PHE A 197 16.25 -19.09 -42.38
N ASP A 198 15.38 -18.07 -42.31
CA ASP A 198 13.92 -18.18 -42.49
C ASP A 198 13.32 -19.29 -41.58
N ALA A 199 13.69 -19.23 -40.30
CA ALA A 199 13.36 -20.25 -39.30
C ALA A 199 12.06 -19.95 -38.53
N ASP A 200 11.59 -20.90 -37.70
CA ASP A 200 10.38 -20.72 -36.89
C ASP A 200 10.51 -19.51 -35.93
N PRO A 201 9.69 -18.46 -36.08
CA PRO A 201 9.75 -17.25 -35.24
C PRO A 201 9.47 -17.53 -33.77
N LYS A 202 8.90 -18.70 -33.43
CA LYS A 202 8.66 -19.10 -32.03
C LYS A 202 9.92 -19.54 -31.28
N CYS A 203 11.08 -19.61 -31.96
CA CYS A 203 12.36 -19.96 -31.36
C CYS A 203 13.10 -18.76 -30.73
N VAL A 204 12.39 -17.69 -30.33
CA VAL A 204 12.99 -16.48 -29.72
C VAL A 204 13.35 -16.61 -28.23
N ASN A 205 12.74 -17.57 -27.54
CA ASN A 205 12.86 -17.71 -26.08
C ASN A 205 14.07 -18.55 -25.67
N GLU A 206 14.64 -18.25 -24.51
CA GLU A 206 15.84 -18.91 -23.98
C GLU A 206 15.60 -20.42 -23.78
N VAL A 207 14.37 -20.79 -23.39
CA VAL A 207 13.94 -22.19 -23.28
C VAL A 207 13.02 -22.58 -24.43
N ARG A 208 13.60 -23.22 -25.45
CA ARG A 208 12.86 -23.91 -26.51
C ARG A 208 12.99 -25.42 -26.38
N LEU A 209 11.92 -26.15 -26.69
CA LEU A 209 11.98 -27.62 -26.81
C LEU A 209 12.23 -27.99 -28.27
N LEU A 210 13.42 -28.51 -28.56
CA LEU A 210 13.80 -29.00 -29.89
C LEU A 210 13.98 -30.52 -29.85
N ARG A 211 13.83 -31.21 -30.99
CA ARG A 211 13.93 -32.68 -31.05
C ARG A 211 15.36 -33.13 -30.69
N LEU A 212 15.43 -34.17 -29.88
CA LEU A 212 16.69 -34.75 -29.42
C LEU A 212 17.34 -35.57 -30.56
N PRO A 213 18.65 -35.40 -30.86
CA PRO A 213 19.33 -36.22 -31.86
C PRO A 213 19.27 -37.72 -31.53
N TYR A 214 19.28 -38.56 -32.56
CA TYR A 214 19.13 -40.02 -32.48
C TYR A 214 17.79 -40.54 -31.92
N SER A 215 16.84 -39.65 -31.63
CA SER A 215 15.46 -40.04 -31.29
C SER A 215 14.59 -40.25 -32.53
N ILE A 216 13.37 -40.76 -32.37
CA ILE A 216 12.42 -40.93 -33.47
C ILE A 216 11.33 -39.86 -33.38
N HIS A 217 11.09 -39.17 -34.49
CA HIS A 217 9.94 -38.29 -34.69
C HIS A 217 8.68 -39.16 -34.84
N ARG A 218 7.70 -38.99 -33.93
CA ARG A 218 6.49 -39.84 -33.83
C ARG A 218 5.17 -39.05 -33.88
N LYS A 219 5.16 -37.89 -34.54
CA LYS A 219 3.96 -37.07 -34.76
C LYS A 219 2.89 -37.79 -35.60
N ASP A 220 3.35 -38.61 -36.54
CA ASP A 220 2.53 -39.59 -37.24
C ASP A 220 3.07 -40.98 -36.87
N MET A 221 2.22 -41.81 -36.26
CA MET A 221 2.62 -43.14 -35.78
C MET A 221 2.92 -44.11 -36.93
N TYR A 222 2.31 -43.88 -38.09
CA TYR A 222 2.45 -44.73 -39.28
C TYR A 222 3.59 -44.28 -40.21
N ASP A 223 4.18 -43.10 -39.95
CA ASP A 223 5.32 -42.55 -40.71
C ASP A 223 6.40 -41.99 -39.75
N PRO A 224 7.05 -42.87 -38.95
CA PRO A 224 8.12 -42.48 -38.06
C PRO A 224 9.37 -42.03 -38.82
N PHE A 225 10.07 -41.01 -38.32
CA PHE A 225 11.28 -40.48 -38.95
C PHE A 225 12.45 -40.42 -37.95
N PRO A 226 13.61 -41.05 -38.22
CA PRO A 226 14.77 -40.97 -37.33
C PRO A 226 15.40 -39.57 -37.38
N ILE A 227 15.55 -38.94 -36.22
CA ILE A 227 16.29 -37.68 -36.07
C ILE A 227 17.78 -37.98 -36.16
N ARG A 228 18.50 -37.39 -37.12
CA ARG A 228 19.91 -37.72 -37.39
C ARG A 228 20.82 -36.54 -37.08
N LEU A 229 21.97 -36.81 -36.46
CA LEU A 229 23.06 -35.84 -36.44
C LEU A 229 23.71 -35.81 -37.83
N VAL A 230 23.70 -34.64 -38.48
CA VAL A 230 24.23 -34.45 -39.84
C VAL A 230 25.67 -33.98 -39.81
N SER A 231 25.97 -33.03 -38.91
CA SER A 231 27.33 -32.56 -38.71
C SER A 231 27.53 -32.06 -37.28
N LYS A 232 28.77 -32.21 -36.81
CA LYS A 232 29.29 -31.71 -35.55
C LYS A 232 30.66 -31.07 -35.84
N ASN A 233 30.90 -29.88 -35.34
CA ASN A 233 32.23 -29.28 -35.29
C ASN A 233 32.47 -28.64 -33.92
N ASP A 234 33.73 -28.35 -33.61
CA ASP A 234 34.13 -27.77 -32.32
C ASP A 234 34.15 -26.23 -32.33
N VAL A 235 33.43 -25.59 -33.27
CA VAL A 235 33.36 -24.12 -33.33
C VAL A 235 32.52 -23.59 -32.18
N ILE A 236 33.07 -22.64 -31.44
CA ILE A 236 32.42 -21.94 -30.32
C ILE A 236 32.56 -20.44 -30.58
N TYR A 237 31.44 -19.72 -30.47
CA TYR A 237 31.36 -18.30 -30.77
C TYR A 237 31.32 -17.44 -29.50
N ASP A 238 31.84 -16.22 -29.59
CA ASP A 238 31.41 -15.10 -28.76
C ASP A 238 30.10 -14.53 -29.32
N GLN A 239 29.18 -14.11 -28.46
CA GLN A 239 27.91 -13.51 -28.91
C GLN A 239 28.11 -12.27 -29.79
N LYS A 240 29.21 -11.52 -29.62
CA LYS A 240 29.56 -10.37 -30.47
C LYS A 240 29.86 -10.77 -31.91
N GLU A 241 30.43 -11.95 -32.15
CA GLU A 241 30.71 -12.44 -33.51
C GLU A 241 29.42 -12.61 -34.32
N PHE A 242 28.30 -12.99 -33.68
CA PHE A 242 27.01 -13.02 -34.37
C PHE A 242 26.52 -11.62 -34.72
N ILE A 243 26.72 -10.65 -33.83
CA ILE A 243 26.29 -9.27 -34.05
C ILE A 243 27.07 -8.66 -35.23
N ASP A 244 28.35 -8.99 -35.37
CA ASP A 244 29.22 -8.52 -36.46
C ASP A 244 28.97 -9.23 -37.80
N LEU A 245 28.63 -10.53 -37.75
CA LEU A 245 28.47 -11.37 -38.94
C LEU A 245 27.04 -11.46 -39.46
N LEU A 246 26.03 -11.19 -38.62
CA LEU A 246 24.62 -11.18 -39.01
C LEU A 246 24.10 -9.75 -39.18
N PRO A 247 23.30 -9.49 -40.23
CA PRO A 247 22.68 -8.19 -40.41
C PRO A 247 21.78 -7.85 -39.21
N PRO A 248 21.75 -6.57 -38.78
CA PRO A 248 20.82 -6.13 -37.74
C PRO A 248 19.37 -6.30 -38.18
N ILE A 249 18.48 -6.52 -37.22
CA ILE A 249 17.05 -6.68 -37.49
C ILE A 249 16.44 -5.30 -37.72
N GLY A 250 16.17 -4.98 -38.99
CA GLY A 250 15.53 -3.72 -39.39
C GLY A 250 14.00 -3.73 -39.45
N ASP A 251 13.30 -4.76 -38.95
CA ASP A 251 11.85 -4.91 -39.18
C ASP A 251 11.04 -5.12 -37.88
N ASP A 252 10.20 -4.14 -37.55
CA ASP A 252 9.30 -4.12 -36.39
C ASP A 252 8.36 -5.35 -36.33
N LYS A 253 7.97 -5.91 -37.49
CA LYS A 253 6.99 -7.01 -37.60
C LYS A 253 7.49 -8.35 -37.04
N LEU A 254 8.76 -8.68 -37.26
CA LEU A 254 9.37 -9.93 -36.78
C LEU A 254 9.50 -9.97 -35.26
N ILE A 255 9.87 -8.84 -34.65
CA ILE A 255 9.93 -8.65 -33.19
C ILE A 255 8.51 -8.80 -32.61
N ILE A 256 7.52 -8.10 -33.20
CA ILE A 256 6.13 -8.13 -32.75
C ILE A 256 5.53 -9.54 -32.82
N ASP A 257 5.72 -10.26 -33.93
CA ASP A 257 5.13 -11.60 -34.11
C ASP A 257 5.76 -12.66 -33.19
N ALA A 258 7.09 -12.61 -33.01
CA ALA A 258 7.79 -13.47 -32.07
C ALA A 258 7.33 -13.24 -30.61
N MET A 259 7.02 -11.98 -30.26
CA MET A 259 6.64 -11.59 -28.90
C MET A 259 5.15 -11.72 -28.60
N LYS A 260 4.26 -11.54 -29.58
CA LYS A 260 2.83 -11.92 -29.47
C LYS A 260 2.67 -13.41 -29.15
N SER A 261 3.51 -14.26 -29.73
CA SER A 261 3.54 -15.69 -29.40
C SER A 261 4.04 -15.97 -27.97
N TYR A 262 4.82 -15.07 -27.38
CA TYR A 262 5.31 -15.19 -26.00
C TYR A 262 4.24 -14.74 -24.99
N GLU A 263 3.57 -13.62 -25.24
CA GLU A 263 2.47 -13.08 -24.42
C GLU A 263 1.31 -14.07 -24.25
N GLN A 264 0.91 -14.80 -25.31
CA GLN A 264 -0.14 -15.82 -25.25
C GLN A 264 0.16 -16.96 -24.26
N ASN A 265 1.42 -17.13 -23.84
CA ASN A 265 1.84 -18.15 -22.87
C ASN A 265 2.03 -17.58 -21.44
N ARG A 266 1.94 -16.27 -21.23
CA ARG A 266 1.96 -15.60 -19.92
C ARG A 266 0.53 -15.58 -19.35
N ASN A 267 0.29 -16.13 -18.16
CA ASN A 267 -1.01 -15.98 -17.49
C ASN A 267 -1.19 -14.52 -17.03
N ASN A 268 -2.18 -13.82 -17.58
CA ASN A 268 -2.77 -12.50 -17.25
C ASN A 268 -1.91 -11.50 -16.45
N SER A 269 -1.62 -10.30 -17.00
CA SER A 269 -1.49 -9.04 -16.21
C SER A 269 -1.30 -7.71 -16.97
N VAL A 270 -1.14 -7.65 -18.30
CA VAL A 270 -0.90 -6.35 -18.99
C VAL A 270 -2.17 -5.73 -19.57
N SER A 271 -3.14 -6.54 -19.99
CA SER A 271 -4.37 -6.08 -20.66
C SER A 271 -5.38 -5.38 -19.75
N ASP A 272 -5.15 -5.36 -18.43
CA ASP A 272 -6.08 -4.81 -17.43
C ASP A 272 -5.56 -3.51 -16.79
N LEU A 273 -4.47 -2.92 -17.28
CA LEU A 273 -3.93 -1.66 -16.75
C LEU A 273 -4.76 -0.47 -17.26
N PRO A 274 -5.55 0.21 -16.40
CA PRO A 274 -6.07 1.53 -16.74
C PRO A 274 -4.87 2.48 -16.89
N ASN A 275 -4.96 3.48 -17.76
CA ASN A 275 -3.93 4.53 -17.90
C ASN A 275 -2.57 4.11 -18.53
N ILE A 276 -2.55 3.23 -19.53
CA ILE A 276 -1.37 2.96 -20.38
C ILE A 276 -0.69 4.27 -20.85
N THR A 277 -1.49 5.28 -21.23
CA THR A 277 -0.99 6.60 -21.64
C THR A 277 -0.16 7.30 -20.54
N ASN A 278 -0.63 7.31 -19.29
CA ASN A 278 0.11 7.93 -18.17
C ASN A 278 1.37 7.13 -17.82
N ILE A 279 1.28 5.80 -17.87
CA ILE A 279 2.45 4.92 -17.65
C ILE A 279 3.54 5.21 -18.69
N ILE A 280 3.16 5.37 -19.96
CA ILE A 280 4.08 5.76 -21.03
C ILE A 280 4.64 7.16 -20.76
N GLN A 281 3.81 8.12 -20.33
CA GLN A 281 4.27 9.47 -19.98
C GLN A 281 5.33 9.45 -18.88
N ARG A 282 5.11 8.71 -17.79
CA ARG A 282 6.10 8.54 -16.70
C ARG A 282 7.37 7.83 -17.11
N PHE A 283 7.25 6.87 -18.03
CA PHE A 283 8.43 6.26 -18.63
C PHE A 283 9.25 7.30 -19.38
N LYS A 284 8.60 8.16 -20.18
CA LYS A 284 9.24 9.24 -20.93
C LYS A 284 9.96 10.26 -20.03
N GLU A 285 9.50 10.48 -18.81
CA GLU A 285 10.17 11.35 -17.83
C GLU A 285 11.47 10.74 -17.27
N ARG A 286 11.59 9.40 -17.29
CA ARG A 286 12.73 8.66 -16.72
C ARG A 286 13.79 8.29 -17.74
N VAL A 287 13.51 8.50 -19.03
CA VAL A 287 14.42 8.18 -20.13
C VAL A 287 14.59 9.38 -21.06
N MET A 288 15.73 9.47 -21.74
CA MET A 288 15.89 10.51 -22.77
C MET A 288 15.16 10.09 -24.04
N VAL A 289 13.96 10.64 -24.26
CA VAL A 289 13.15 10.40 -25.47
C VAL A 289 13.73 11.19 -26.64
N VAL A 290 13.81 10.53 -27.79
CA VAL A 290 14.28 11.14 -29.05
C VAL A 290 13.14 11.35 -30.04
N SER A 291 12.21 10.40 -30.15
CA SER A 291 11.00 10.57 -30.97
C SER A 291 9.88 9.63 -30.52
N GLU A 292 8.65 9.93 -30.89
CA GLU A 292 7.46 9.17 -30.50
C GLU A 292 6.48 9.12 -31.68
N ASN A 293 5.80 8.00 -31.85
CA ASN A 293 4.65 7.87 -32.76
C ASN A 293 3.51 7.11 -32.06
N GLU A 294 2.44 6.81 -32.79
CA GLU A 294 1.25 6.14 -32.27
C GLU A 294 1.56 4.77 -31.63
N HIS A 295 2.59 4.06 -32.12
CA HIS A 295 2.90 2.69 -31.72
C HIS A 295 4.15 2.55 -30.83
N LYS A 296 5.09 3.51 -30.88
CA LYS A 296 6.38 3.39 -30.18
C LYS A 296 6.97 4.71 -29.68
N VAL A 297 7.79 4.64 -28.64
CA VAL A 297 8.63 5.71 -28.09
C VAL A 297 10.10 5.33 -28.30
N ILE A 298 10.84 6.10 -29.08
CA ILE A 298 12.28 5.94 -29.31
C ILE A 298 13.03 6.76 -28.26
N CYS A 299 13.98 6.14 -27.56
CA CYS A 299 14.73 6.75 -26.46
C CYS A 299 16.17 6.23 -26.41
N HIS A 300 17.00 6.88 -25.60
CA HIS A 300 18.28 6.31 -25.17
C HIS A 300 18.04 5.14 -24.21
N CYS A 301 18.94 4.17 -24.22
CA CYS A 301 18.83 3.02 -23.33
C CYS A 301 18.91 3.42 -21.85
N CYS A 302 17.99 2.90 -21.02
CA CYS A 302 17.95 3.15 -19.57
C CYS A 302 18.70 2.11 -18.73
N MET A 303 19.42 1.16 -19.35
CA MET A 303 20.15 0.12 -18.64
C MET A 303 21.47 0.69 -18.06
N PRO A 304 21.76 0.50 -16.75
CA PRO A 304 22.94 1.11 -16.09
C PRO A 304 24.30 0.78 -16.72
N GLU A 305 24.40 -0.38 -17.36
CA GLU A 305 25.64 -0.89 -17.96
C GLU A 305 25.82 -0.46 -19.42
N HIS A 306 24.85 0.22 -20.04
CA HIS A 306 24.92 0.67 -21.43
C HIS A 306 25.04 2.20 -21.52
N LYS A 307 26.23 2.68 -21.88
CA LYS A 307 26.46 4.11 -22.15
C LYS A 307 26.18 4.41 -23.62
N ASP A 308 25.01 4.97 -23.86
CA ASP A 308 24.47 5.20 -25.20
C ASP A 308 24.63 6.66 -25.64
N ASN A 309 25.31 6.90 -26.77
CA ASN A 309 25.47 8.25 -27.35
C ASN A 309 24.39 8.58 -28.40
N ASN A 310 23.60 7.60 -28.85
CA ASN A 310 22.56 7.77 -29.88
C ASN A 310 21.23 7.16 -29.40
N PRO A 311 20.07 7.41 -30.01
CA PRO A 311 18.85 6.66 -29.69
C PRO A 311 19.00 5.18 -30.09
N SER A 312 19.18 4.28 -29.12
CA SER A 312 19.26 2.83 -29.39
C SER A 312 18.09 2.01 -28.82
N ALA A 313 17.15 2.62 -28.09
CA ALA A 313 16.06 1.92 -27.42
C ALA A 313 14.67 2.37 -27.88
N VAL A 314 13.70 1.46 -27.76
CA VAL A 314 12.31 1.62 -28.19
C VAL A 314 11.38 0.99 -27.15
N LEU A 315 10.37 1.74 -26.70
CA LEU A 315 9.20 1.20 -25.98
C LEU A 315 8.03 1.06 -26.96
N PHE A 316 7.51 -0.15 -27.15
CA PHE A 316 6.29 -0.41 -27.90
C PHE A 316 5.07 -0.23 -27.00
N LYS A 317 4.15 0.65 -27.39
CA LYS A 317 3.03 1.11 -26.57
C LYS A 317 1.92 0.08 -26.41
N GLU A 318 1.69 -0.74 -27.44
CA GLU A 318 0.60 -1.73 -27.49
C GLU A 318 0.73 -2.82 -26.43
N ASN A 319 1.97 -3.15 -26.05
CA ASN A 319 2.28 -4.24 -25.12
C ASN A 319 3.26 -3.83 -24.00
N LEU A 320 3.55 -2.53 -23.89
CA LEU A 320 4.48 -1.97 -22.90
C LEU A 320 5.84 -2.70 -22.90
N LEU A 321 6.38 -2.94 -24.09
CA LEU A 321 7.62 -3.66 -24.27
C LEU A 321 8.79 -2.72 -24.54
N PHE A 322 9.81 -2.77 -23.70
CA PHE A 322 11.07 -2.08 -23.91
C PHE A 322 12.08 -2.98 -24.65
N HIS A 323 12.73 -2.46 -25.68
CA HIS A 323 13.81 -3.12 -26.41
C HIS A 323 14.93 -2.14 -26.75
N CYS A 324 16.20 -2.54 -26.55
CA CYS A 324 17.37 -1.79 -26.98
C CYS A 324 18.17 -2.55 -28.03
N ALA A 325 18.32 -1.97 -29.22
CA ALA A 325 19.10 -2.54 -30.32
C ALA A 325 20.62 -2.45 -30.09
N GLY A 326 21.08 -1.56 -29.20
CA GLY A 326 22.49 -1.42 -28.85
C GLY A 326 22.98 -2.51 -27.89
N CYS A 327 22.28 -2.72 -26.78
CA CYS A 327 22.67 -3.69 -25.74
C CYS A 327 21.83 -4.97 -25.72
N GLY A 328 20.85 -5.13 -26.61
CA GLY A 328 19.96 -6.30 -26.71
C GLY A 328 18.88 -6.40 -25.62
N ALA A 329 18.94 -5.57 -24.57
CA ALA A 329 18.01 -5.61 -23.44
C ALA A 329 16.55 -5.54 -23.89
N THR A 330 15.74 -6.51 -23.43
CA THR A 330 14.32 -6.63 -23.82
C THR A 330 13.48 -7.03 -22.61
N PHE A 331 12.64 -6.12 -22.13
CA PHE A 331 11.84 -6.28 -20.90
C PHE A 331 10.41 -5.79 -21.08
N PHE A 332 9.45 -6.43 -20.42
CA PHE A 332 8.16 -5.77 -20.19
C PHE A 332 8.34 -4.63 -19.19
N LEU A 333 7.52 -3.59 -19.29
CA LEU A 333 7.69 -2.36 -18.52
C LEU A 333 7.58 -2.59 -16.99
N ASP A 334 6.79 -3.57 -16.54
CA ASP A 334 6.71 -3.96 -15.13
C ASP A 334 8.00 -4.62 -14.63
N GLU A 335 8.57 -5.52 -15.43
CA GLU A 335 9.85 -6.18 -15.13
C GLU A 335 11.01 -5.18 -15.18
N LEU A 336 10.98 -4.25 -16.14
CA LEU A 336 11.94 -3.16 -16.24
C LEU A 336 11.87 -2.28 -15.00
N ALA A 337 10.66 -1.86 -14.59
CA ALA A 337 10.45 -1.05 -13.40
C ALA A 337 10.99 -1.73 -12.13
N GLU A 338 10.70 -3.01 -11.94
CA GLU A 338 11.22 -3.80 -10.81
C GLU A 338 12.76 -3.87 -10.84
N SER A 339 13.35 -4.10 -12.02
CA SER A 339 14.80 -4.20 -12.18
C SER A 339 15.56 -2.89 -11.93
N LEU A 340 14.90 -1.76 -12.19
CA LEU A 340 15.48 -0.41 -12.04
C LEU A 340 15.04 0.28 -10.73
N GLY A 341 14.23 -0.38 -9.90
CA GLY A 341 13.68 0.20 -8.68
C GLY A 341 12.67 1.32 -8.91
N TRP A 342 12.02 1.37 -10.07
CA TRP A 342 10.99 2.36 -10.41
C TRP A 342 9.62 2.00 -9.81
N SER A 343 9.54 1.96 -8.48
CA SER A 343 8.35 1.59 -7.69
C SER A 343 7.10 2.41 -8.02
N ASN A 344 7.25 3.64 -8.52
CA ASN A 344 6.18 4.56 -8.91
C ASN A 344 5.96 4.68 -10.43
N LEU A 345 6.66 3.91 -11.28
CA LEU A 345 6.41 3.97 -12.72
C LEU A 345 5.01 3.43 -13.07
N LEU A 346 4.64 2.33 -12.42
CA LEU A 346 3.35 1.66 -12.61
C LEU A 346 2.22 2.29 -11.77
N TYR A 347 2.54 3.22 -10.86
CA TYR A 347 1.59 3.77 -9.90
C TYR A 347 1.58 5.30 -9.95
N ASP A 348 0.38 5.88 -10.01
CA ASP A 348 0.13 7.29 -10.29
C ASP A 348 0.16 8.18 -9.05
N ILE A 349 1.30 8.27 -8.33
CA ILE A 349 1.37 9.15 -7.15
C ILE A 349 2.80 9.68 -6.94
N ASP A 350 3.12 10.87 -7.45
CA ASP A 350 4.32 11.60 -7.05
C ASP A 350 4.06 12.39 -5.75
N THR A 351 4.11 11.68 -4.61
CA THR A 351 4.05 12.31 -3.30
C THR A 351 5.33 13.06 -2.94
N GLU A 352 6.47 12.74 -3.58
CA GLU A 352 7.75 13.36 -3.26
C GLU A 352 7.77 14.82 -3.71
N GLN A 353 7.27 15.09 -4.91
CA GLN A 353 7.09 16.46 -5.41
C GLN A 353 6.20 17.27 -4.47
N GLN A 354 5.04 16.74 -4.06
CA GLN A 354 4.12 17.48 -3.19
C GLN A 354 4.73 17.77 -1.81
N LEU A 355 5.46 16.81 -1.23
CA LEU A 355 6.19 17.02 0.01
C LEU A 355 7.34 18.04 -0.16
N ALA A 356 7.99 18.08 -1.34
CA ALA A 356 9.00 19.07 -1.66
C ALA A 356 8.38 20.48 -1.79
N GLU A 357 7.25 20.62 -2.48
CA GLU A 357 6.51 21.89 -2.61
C GLU A 357 6.08 22.44 -1.25
N TRP A 358 5.60 21.58 -0.34
CA TRP A 358 5.26 22.00 1.02
C TRP A 358 6.49 22.44 1.83
N LYS A 359 7.65 21.82 1.60
CA LYS A 359 8.92 22.25 2.19
C LYS A 359 9.43 23.56 1.59
N GLU A 360 9.30 23.78 0.29
CA GLU A 360 9.68 25.04 -0.35
C GLU A 360 8.85 26.22 0.18
N ASN A 361 7.56 25.99 0.46
CA ASN A 361 6.69 26.99 1.09
C ASN A 361 6.95 27.18 2.60
N SER A 362 7.94 26.48 3.16
CA SER A 362 8.27 26.60 4.57
C SER A 362 9.27 27.72 4.85
N ILE A 363 9.20 28.26 6.06
CA ILE A 363 10.07 29.33 6.53
C ILE A 363 11.19 28.71 7.36
N ASP A 364 12.44 28.95 6.95
CA ASP A 364 13.60 28.76 7.82
C ASP A 364 13.68 29.91 8.81
N ILE A 365 13.52 29.60 10.10
CA ILE A 365 13.56 30.57 11.20
C ILE A 365 14.88 31.34 11.20
N LYS A 366 16.00 30.66 10.89
CA LYS A 366 17.34 31.27 10.89
C LYS A 366 17.54 32.27 9.75
N GLN A 367 16.79 32.12 8.67
CA GLN A 367 16.89 32.97 7.47
C GLN A 367 15.80 34.06 7.43
N SER A 368 14.82 34.00 8.34
CA SER A 368 13.70 34.93 8.35
C SER A 368 13.97 36.15 9.22
N GLU A 369 14.01 37.34 8.60
CA GLU A 369 14.17 38.62 9.32
C GLU A 369 13.09 38.83 10.40
N LYS A 370 11.87 38.31 10.19
CA LYS A 370 10.76 38.42 11.13
C LYS A 370 11.05 37.74 12.47
N PHE A 371 11.80 36.64 12.45
CA PHE A 371 12.09 35.83 13.63
C PHE A 371 13.49 36.11 14.19
N VAL A 372 14.14 37.18 13.76
CA VAL A 372 15.39 37.63 14.39
C VAL A 372 15.05 38.20 15.77
N LEU A 373 15.70 37.65 16.80
CA LEU A 373 15.57 38.10 18.18
C LEU A 373 16.47 39.32 18.43
N THR A 374 15.98 40.27 19.20
CA THR A 374 16.82 41.28 19.84
C THR A 374 17.63 40.65 20.98
N ASN A 375 18.70 41.30 21.43
CA ASN A 375 19.51 40.82 22.55
C ASN A 375 18.68 40.56 23.83
N GLU A 376 17.64 41.37 24.07
CA GLU A 376 16.75 41.17 25.21
C GLU A 376 15.86 39.93 25.04
N GLU A 377 15.26 39.76 23.86
CA GLU A 377 14.45 38.59 23.56
C GLU A 377 15.27 37.30 23.53
N GLU A 378 16.52 37.34 23.06
CA GLU A 378 17.44 36.21 23.08
C GLU A 378 17.72 35.76 24.51
N ASN A 379 17.98 36.71 25.43
CA ASN A 379 18.12 36.40 26.85
C ASN A 379 16.85 35.76 27.43
N ILE A 380 15.67 36.24 27.05
CA ILE A 380 14.39 35.65 27.46
C ILE A 380 14.28 34.21 26.93
N VAL A 381 14.51 33.98 25.64
CA VAL A 381 14.43 32.63 25.04
C VAL A 381 15.40 31.68 25.74
N GLN A 382 16.62 32.11 26.04
CA GLN A 382 17.59 31.28 26.75
C GLN A 382 17.14 30.94 28.18
N GLN A 383 16.51 31.88 28.89
CA GLN A 383 15.91 31.60 30.20
C GLN A 383 14.79 30.56 30.09
N LEU A 384 13.87 30.72 29.12
CA LEU A 384 12.77 29.77 28.89
C LEU A 384 13.28 28.38 28.49
N LEU A 385 14.32 28.33 27.66
CA LEU A 385 14.99 27.08 27.28
C LEU A 385 15.56 26.41 28.54
N ASN A 386 16.36 27.11 29.33
CA ASN A 386 16.96 26.57 30.56
C ASN A 386 15.92 26.08 31.57
N GLU A 387 14.83 26.83 31.77
CA GLU A 387 13.71 26.40 32.62
C GLU A 387 13.07 25.11 32.08
N THR A 388 12.87 25.03 30.76
CA THR A 388 12.34 23.83 30.11
C THR A 388 13.29 22.64 30.30
N VAL A 389 14.60 22.82 30.05
CA VAL A 389 15.62 21.79 30.27
C VAL A 389 15.58 21.27 31.70
N ASN A 390 15.48 22.16 32.70
CA ASN A 390 15.40 21.78 34.10
C ASN A 390 14.15 20.94 34.39
N LEU A 391 12.97 21.32 33.87
CA LEU A 391 11.75 20.53 34.04
C LEU A 391 11.85 19.13 33.40
N PHE A 392 12.59 19.00 32.29
CA PHE A 392 12.89 17.71 31.69
C PHE A 392 13.82 16.89 32.58
N ASN A 393 14.90 17.49 33.09
CA ASN A 393 15.84 16.85 34.02
C ASN A 393 15.17 16.39 35.32
N ASP A 394 14.27 17.18 35.88
CA ASP A 394 13.49 16.84 37.08
C ASP A 394 12.61 15.60 36.87
N ARG A 395 12.18 15.37 35.62
CA ARG A 395 11.44 14.18 35.19
C ARG A 395 12.35 13.04 34.73
N GLN A 396 13.66 13.17 34.90
CA GLN A 396 14.69 12.24 34.44
C GLN A 396 14.65 12.01 32.93
N GLN A 397 14.30 13.04 32.16
CA GLN A 397 14.27 13.02 30.72
C GLN A 397 15.42 13.85 30.17
N TRP A 398 16.44 13.19 29.63
CA TRP A 398 17.55 13.89 29.00
C TRP A 398 17.14 14.49 27.65
N ILE A 399 17.71 15.63 27.29
CA ILE A 399 17.46 16.31 26.01
C ILE A 399 18.78 16.52 25.25
N SER A 400 18.80 16.16 23.97
CA SER A 400 19.95 16.36 23.09
C SER A 400 20.08 17.83 22.68
N ASP A 401 21.24 18.22 22.12
CA ASP A 401 21.44 19.59 21.63
C ASP A 401 20.52 19.90 20.44
N VAL A 402 20.25 18.92 19.59
CA VAL A 402 19.24 19.01 18.51
C VAL A 402 17.85 19.29 19.09
N HIS A 403 17.48 18.63 20.19
CA HIS A 403 16.21 18.88 20.87
C HIS A 403 16.16 20.27 21.50
N LYS A 404 17.26 20.75 22.09
CA LYS A 404 17.36 22.14 22.60
C LYS A 404 17.17 23.16 21.48
N GLU A 405 17.75 22.94 20.30
CA GLU A 405 17.58 23.80 19.13
C GLU A 405 16.11 23.87 18.67
N GLN A 406 15.39 22.74 18.68
CA GLN A 406 13.96 22.73 18.42
C GLN A 406 13.17 23.55 19.46
N ILE A 407 13.46 23.37 20.75
CA ILE A 407 12.79 24.11 21.83
C ILE A 407 13.05 25.61 21.71
N TYR A 408 14.30 25.99 21.44
CA TYR A 408 14.71 27.39 21.20
C TYR A 408 13.91 28.00 20.04
N SER A 409 13.83 27.28 18.93
CA SER A 409 13.09 27.69 17.73
C SER A 409 11.59 27.87 18.01
N ALA A 410 10.99 26.97 18.79
CA ALA A 410 9.59 27.09 19.20
C ALA A 410 9.33 28.33 20.07
N PHE A 411 10.22 28.67 21.01
CA PHE A 411 10.09 29.89 21.82
C PHE A 411 10.27 31.17 21.00
N ASN A 412 11.16 31.16 20.01
CA ASN A 412 11.31 32.28 19.08
C ASN A 412 9.98 32.56 18.35
N ILE A 413 9.36 31.53 17.77
CA ILE A 413 8.06 31.63 17.11
C ILE A 413 6.99 32.15 18.09
N LEU A 414 6.90 31.55 19.29
CA LEU A 414 5.92 31.95 20.31
C LEU A 414 6.05 33.42 20.72
N LEU A 415 7.26 33.95 20.87
CA LEU A 415 7.50 35.35 21.24
C LEU A 415 7.20 36.33 20.10
N LYS A 416 7.48 35.94 18.85
CA LYS A 416 7.36 36.81 17.67
C LYS A 416 5.99 36.76 17.00
N ALA A 417 5.15 35.80 17.32
CA ALA A 417 3.80 35.67 16.77
C ALA A 417 2.94 36.90 17.11
N LYS A 418 2.31 37.49 16.10
CA LYS A 418 1.43 38.66 16.24
C LYS A 418 0.03 38.38 15.70
N ARG A 419 -0.93 39.20 16.14
CA ARG A 419 -2.25 39.30 15.52
C ARG A 419 -2.06 39.74 14.06
N ASP A 420 -2.93 39.29 13.17
CA ASP A 420 -2.86 39.44 11.69
C ASP A 420 -1.80 38.60 10.96
N ASP A 421 -0.93 37.87 11.67
CA ASP A 421 -0.08 36.87 11.02
C ASP A 421 -0.91 35.70 10.48
N LYS A 422 -0.44 35.07 9.39
CA LYS A 422 -0.91 33.73 9.01
C LYS A 422 -0.68 32.78 10.19
N PRO A 423 -1.62 31.85 10.47
CA PRO A 423 -1.44 30.88 11.55
C PRO A 423 -0.14 30.10 11.41
N MET A 424 0.57 29.91 12.52
CA MET A 424 1.91 29.33 12.53
C MET A 424 1.84 27.83 12.80
N LEU A 425 2.34 27.00 11.87
CA LEU A 425 2.44 25.55 12.02
C LEU A 425 3.84 25.17 12.49
N ILE A 426 3.93 24.68 13.73
CA ILE A 426 5.17 24.21 14.35
C ILE A 426 5.21 22.68 14.27
N ASN A 427 6.07 22.16 13.38
CA ASN A 427 6.25 20.72 13.18
C ASN A 427 7.13 20.10 14.27
N MET A 428 6.55 19.86 15.45
CA MET A 428 7.23 19.18 16.55
C MET A 428 6.62 17.80 16.78
N VAL A 429 7.43 16.74 16.73
CA VAL A 429 6.96 15.35 16.89
C VAL A 429 6.43 15.07 18.30
N THR A 430 5.64 14.00 18.45
CA THR A 430 5.13 13.54 19.75
C THR A 430 6.28 13.32 20.75
N GLY A 431 6.10 13.77 21.99
CA GLY A 431 7.11 13.60 23.04
C GLY A 431 8.23 14.64 23.06
N SER A 432 8.27 15.57 22.11
CA SER A 432 9.21 16.72 22.08
C SER A 432 8.99 17.76 23.19
N GLY A 433 7.93 17.65 23.99
CA GLY A 433 7.66 18.56 25.11
C GLY A 433 6.74 19.73 24.81
N LYS A 434 5.96 19.71 23.72
CA LYS A 434 4.97 20.76 23.36
C LYS A 434 4.23 21.34 24.57
N SER A 435 3.57 20.48 25.35
CA SER A 435 2.85 20.90 26.56
C SER A 435 3.72 21.57 27.62
N THR A 436 4.99 21.15 27.79
CA THR A 436 5.94 21.82 28.69
C THR A 436 6.32 23.20 28.16
N ILE A 437 6.63 23.32 26.86
CA ILE A 437 6.98 24.58 26.20
C ILE A 437 5.85 25.60 26.36
N ILE A 438 4.60 25.18 26.08
CA ILE A 438 3.41 26.03 26.24
C ILE A 438 3.26 26.51 27.69
N LYS A 439 3.45 25.63 28.69
CA LYS A 439 3.36 26.02 30.12
C LYS A 439 4.43 27.01 30.54
N VAL A 440 5.68 26.78 30.14
CA VAL A 440 6.82 27.65 30.46
C VAL A 440 6.62 29.03 29.81
N TYR A 441 6.20 29.06 28.54
CA TYR A 441 5.86 30.30 27.85
C TYR A 441 4.75 31.10 28.57
N ILE A 442 3.63 30.43 28.90
CA ILE A 442 2.50 31.10 29.57
C ILE A 442 2.90 31.61 30.95
N LYS A 443 3.63 30.81 31.75
CA LYS A 443 4.13 31.25 33.05
C LYS A 443 4.96 32.52 32.92
N HIS A 444 5.92 32.55 32.01
CA HIS A 444 6.73 33.74 31.80
C HIS A 444 5.88 34.95 31.42
N LYS A 445 4.99 34.81 30.42
CA LYS A 445 4.14 35.92 29.95
C LYS A 445 3.20 36.45 31.04
N VAL A 446 2.53 35.58 31.79
CA VAL A 446 1.64 35.98 32.90
C VAL A 446 2.43 36.70 34.00
N MET A 447 3.68 36.31 34.25
CA MET A 447 4.52 36.90 35.30
C MET A 447 5.17 38.21 34.86
N SER A 448 5.49 38.36 33.57
CA SER A 448 6.11 39.58 33.02
C SER A 448 5.10 40.64 32.58
N ASP A 449 3.89 40.21 32.18
CA ASP A 449 2.84 41.06 31.63
C ASP A 449 1.48 40.70 32.24
N GLY A 450 1.01 41.55 33.17
CA GLY A 450 -0.27 41.36 33.83
C GLY A 450 -1.49 41.51 32.92
N SER A 451 -1.31 42.01 31.69
CA SER A 451 -2.37 42.13 30.68
C SER A 451 -2.47 40.92 29.75
N PHE A 452 -1.50 40.00 29.81
CA PHE A 452 -1.44 38.84 28.93
C PHE A 452 -2.64 37.90 29.11
N GLY A 453 -3.24 37.51 27.99
CA GLY A 453 -4.33 36.54 27.95
C GLY A 453 -4.22 35.59 26.77
N CYS A 454 -4.55 34.32 26.99
CA CYS A 454 -4.33 33.25 26.02
C CYS A 454 -5.41 32.16 26.07
N LEU A 455 -5.72 31.61 24.89
CA LEU A 455 -6.49 30.39 24.74
C LEU A 455 -5.55 29.22 24.45
N VAL A 456 -5.68 28.15 25.22
CA VAL A 456 -4.97 26.88 24.99
C VAL A 456 -5.96 25.82 24.61
N VAL A 457 -5.70 25.10 23.52
CA VAL A 457 -6.58 24.04 23.04
C VAL A 457 -5.90 22.69 23.24
N LYS A 458 -6.64 21.76 23.83
CA LYS A 458 -6.24 20.37 24.10
C LYS A 458 -7.22 19.40 23.47
N GLU A 459 -6.80 18.19 23.18
CA GLU A 459 -7.66 17.17 22.55
C GLU A 459 -8.75 16.67 23.49
N ARG A 460 -8.36 16.23 24.69
CA ARG A 460 -9.27 15.54 25.60
C ARG A 460 -9.73 16.45 26.72
N ARG A 461 -10.89 16.12 27.27
CA ARG A 461 -11.43 16.80 28.44
C ARG A 461 -10.50 16.71 29.64
N ASP A 462 -9.96 15.52 29.91
CA ASP A 462 -9.09 15.31 31.06
C ASP A 462 -7.81 16.14 30.91
N ASP A 463 -7.23 16.18 29.70
CA ASP A 463 -6.06 17.03 29.39
C ASP A 463 -6.35 18.54 29.61
N VAL A 464 -7.57 19.01 29.35
CA VAL A 464 -7.98 20.39 29.64
C VAL A 464 -7.95 20.67 31.15
N ILE A 465 -8.48 19.75 31.94
CA ILE A 465 -8.54 19.88 33.41
C ILE A 465 -7.13 19.80 34.00
N ASP A 466 -6.37 18.78 33.60
CA ASP A 466 -5.02 18.52 34.08
C ASP A 466 -4.09 19.68 33.72
N PHE A 467 -4.11 20.16 32.47
CA PHE A 467 -3.26 21.26 32.05
C PHE A 467 -3.56 22.56 32.80
N ALA A 468 -4.84 22.92 33.00
CA ALA A 468 -5.21 24.11 33.75
C ALA A 468 -4.77 24.01 35.22
N THR A 469 -4.96 22.84 35.83
CA THR A 469 -4.57 22.58 37.22
C THR A 469 -3.05 22.64 37.40
N GLU A 470 -2.31 21.96 36.54
CA GLU A 470 -0.85 21.98 36.53
C GLU A 470 -0.30 23.39 36.32
N LEU A 471 -0.88 24.17 35.42
CA LEU A 471 -0.44 25.54 35.15
C LEU A 471 -0.68 26.46 36.35
N ASN A 472 -1.85 26.38 36.98
CA ASN A 472 -2.17 27.15 38.18
C ASN A 472 -1.21 26.82 39.33
N ASN A 473 -0.96 25.53 39.56
CA ASN A 473 0.01 25.07 40.56
C ASN A 473 1.43 25.54 40.23
N TYR A 474 1.81 25.49 38.95
CA TYR A 474 3.15 25.88 38.50
C TYR A 474 3.42 27.39 38.65
N ILE A 475 2.38 28.21 38.51
CA ILE A 475 2.44 29.67 38.71
C ILE A 475 2.22 30.03 40.20
N GLY A 476 1.57 29.16 40.96
CA GLY A 476 1.17 29.41 42.35
C GLY A 476 -0.04 30.35 42.47
N LYS A 477 -0.83 30.52 41.40
CA LYS A 477 -2.02 31.39 41.34
C LYS A 477 -3.07 30.78 40.42
N GLU A 478 -4.34 30.98 40.73
CA GLU A 478 -5.45 30.60 39.84
C GLU A 478 -5.57 31.58 38.67
N VAL A 479 -4.93 31.25 37.55
CA VAL A 479 -4.88 32.08 36.34
C VAL A 479 -5.50 31.40 35.12
N ALA A 480 -5.72 30.09 35.19
CA ALA A 480 -6.24 29.26 34.11
C ALA A 480 -7.59 28.62 34.46
N TYR A 481 -8.54 28.72 33.53
CA TYR A 481 -9.87 28.14 33.65
C TYR A 481 -10.09 26.98 32.66
N PRO A 482 -10.42 25.77 33.13
CA PRO A 482 -10.73 24.64 32.25
C PRO A 482 -12.18 24.71 31.73
N LEU A 483 -12.35 24.81 30.41
CA LEU A 483 -13.63 24.95 29.72
C LEU A 483 -13.95 23.71 28.88
N TYR A 484 -14.97 22.96 29.30
CA TYR A 484 -15.38 21.71 28.65
C TYR A 484 -16.89 21.48 28.75
N GLY A 485 -17.39 20.52 27.97
CA GLY A 485 -18.81 20.20 27.83
C GLY A 485 -19.55 19.80 29.12
N PHE A 486 -20.84 19.53 28.98
CA PHE A 486 -21.64 18.99 30.09
C PHE A 486 -21.15 17.58 30.41
N ASP A 487 -21.04 17.27 31.70
CA ASP A 487 -20.81 15.92 32.19
C ASP A 487 -21.93 15.54 33.15
N GLU A 488 -22.45 14.32 32.97
CA GLU A 488 -23.45 13.71 33.81
C GLU A 488 -22.97 13.54 35.25
N LEU A 489 -21.67 13.28 35.45
CA LEU A 489 -21.04 13.11 36.77
C LEU A 489 -20.83 14.44 37.49
N ASP A 490 -20.48 15.50 36.76
CA ASP A 490 -20.34 16.87 37.32
C ASP A 490 -21.69 17.51 37.67
N CYS A 491 -22.79 16.99 37.13
CA CYS A 491 -24.10 17.61 37.28
C CYS A 491 -24.59 17.47 38.73
N LEU A 492 -24.55 18.57 39.47
CA LEU A 492 -25.03 18.65 40.86
C LEU A 492 -26.48 18.17 41.03
N ASP A 493 -27.31 18.29 39.99
CA ASP A 493 -28.68 17.81 40.05
C ASP A 493 -28.80 16.29 39.79
N ASN A 494 -27.88 15.69 39.01
CA ASN A 494 -27.80 14.23 38.83
C ASN A 494 -27.27 13.53 40.08
N ALA A 495 -26.37 14.16 40.83
CA ALA A 495 -25.81 13.60 42.07
C ALA A 495 -26.87 13.39 43.15
N ASN A 496 -27.97 14.15 43.11
CA ASN A 496 -28.99 14.20 44.14
C ASN A 496 -30.33 13.51 43.78
N ARG A 497 -30.38 12.71 42.70
CA ARG A 497 -31.61 12.04 42.22
C ARG A 497 -31.48 10.51 42.24
N ASN A 498 -32.47 9.82 42.81
CA ASN A 498 -32.69 8.37 42.68
C ASN A 498 -33.39 7.97 41.34
N GLN A 499 -33.46 8.88 40.37
CA GLN A 499 -34.15 8.71 39.08
C GLN A 499 -33.18 8.73 37.89
N LYS A 500 -33.71 8.61 36.66
CA LYS A 500 -32.97 8.66 35.40
C LYS A 500 -32.14 9.95 35.29
N LYS A 501 -30.81 9.81 35.27
CA LYS A 501 -29.86 10.92 35.18
C LYS A 501 -30.03 11.71 33.87
N HIS A 502 -29.84 13.01 33.94
CA HIS A 502 -29.81 13.88 32.78
C HIS A 502 -28.54 13.65 31.96
N LYS A 503 -28.71 13.39 30.65
CA LYS A 503 -27.61 13.27 29.68
C LYS A 503 -27.16 14.60 29.07
N SER A 504 -27.94 15.65 29.31
CA SER A 504 -27.69 17.02 28.85
C SER A 504 -28.20 18.01 29.91
N CYS A 505 -27.68 19.24 29.95
CA CYS A 505 -28.11 20.24 30.92
C CYS A 505 -29.56 20.70 30.63
N PRO A 506 -30.53 20.39 31.52
CA PRO A 506 -31.95 20.63 31.24
C PRO A 506 -32.32 22.13 31.27
N VAL A 507 -31.54 22.99 31.92
CA VAL A 507 -31.76 24.45 31.97
C VAL A 507 -31.76 25.07 30.56
N ARG A 508 -31.08 24.45 29.59
CA ARG A 508 -31.09 24.92 28.20
C ARG A 508 -32.45 24.73 27.50
N LYS A 509 -33.33 23.87 28.01
CA LYS A 509 -34.66 23.58 27.45
C LYS A 509 -35.76 24.56 27.89
N GLY A 510 -35.38 25.74 28.39
CA GLY A 510 -36.27 26.88 28.69
C GLY A 510 -37.11 26.75 29.96
N ASN A 511 -37.81 25.64 30.16
CA ASN A 511 -38.80 25.49 31.23
C ASN A 511 -38.27 24.82 32.49
N TYR A 512 -37.00 24.42 32.50
CA TYR A 512 -36.40 23.71 33.62
C TYR A 512 -35.68 24.66 34.59
N VAL A 513 -36.16 24.74 35.82
CA VAL A 513 -35.52 25.49 36.90
C VAL A 513 -34.56 24.58 37.68
N CYS A 514 -33.26 24.70 37.43
CA CYS A 514 -32.24 23.98 38.20
C CYS A 514 -31.93 24.70 39.52
N ARG A 515 -32.16 24.03 40.65
CA ARG A 515 -31.82 24.55 42.00
C ARG A 515 -30.33 24.86 42.19
N HIS A 516 -29.47 24.21 41.41
CA HIS A 516 -28.02 24.39 41.45
C HIS A 516 -27.50 25.38 40.39
N LYS A 517 -28.38 26.09 39.66
CA LYS A 517 -28.02 27.00 38.56
C LYS A 517 -26.92 28.00 38.94
N LYS A 518 -27.01 28.62 40.12
CA LYS A 518 -26.06 29.63 40.61
C LYS A 518 -24.64 29.07 40.80
N ASN A 519 -24.50 27.79 41.16
CA ASN A 519 -23.20 27.16 41.45
C ASN A 519 -22.80 26.15 40.36
N CYS A 520 -23.46 26.18 39.19
CA CYS A 520 -23.26 25.21 38.13
C CYS A 520 -22.11 25.63 37.22
N ARG A 521 -20.98 24.89 37.25
CA ARG A 521 -19.85 25.06 36.34
C ARG A 521 -20.30 25.21 34.89
N TYR A 522 -21.03 24.21 34.37
CA TYR A 522 -21.41 24.18 32.96
C TYR A 522 -22.31 25.37 32.56
N TYR A 523 -23.22 25.79 33.44
CA TYR A 523 -24.13 26.90 33.12
C TYR A 523 -23.39 28.25 33.15
N ASN A 524 -22.53 28.46 34.13
CA ASN A 524 -21.84 29.73 34.34
C ASN A 524 -20.51 29.86 33.59
N GLN A 525 -20.01 28.80 32.94
CA GLN A 525 -18.66 28.73 32.37
C GLN A 525 -18.23 29.93 31.50
N PHE A 526 -19.12 30.51 30.72
CA PHE A 526 -18.80 31.64 29.82
C PHE A 526 -18.65 32.97 30.55
N GLU A 527 -19.31 33.15 31.70
CA GLU A 527 -19.11 34.31 32.56
C GLU A 527 -17.94 34.07 33.51
N GLU A 528 -17.82 32.87 34.08
CA GLU A 528 -16.74 32.51 35.00
C GLU A 528 -15.36 32.57 34.33
N GLN A 529 -15.24 32.09 33.10
CA GLN A 529 -13.96 32.14 32.37
C GLN A 529 -13.43 33.58 32.23
N LYS A 530 -14.30 34.60 32.21
CA LYS A 530 -13.88 36.00 32.07
C LYS A 530 -13.08 36.47 33.28
N LYS A 531 -13.00 35.73 34.38
CA LYS A 531 -12.19 36.08 35.56
C LYS A 531 -10.72 35.66 35.41
N TYR A 532 -10.38 34.88 34.40
CA TYR A 532 -9.09 34.23 34.26
C TYR A 532 -8.37 34.68 32.98
N PRO A 533 -7.08 35.07 33.01
CA PRO A 533 -6.35 35.42 31.79
C PRO A 533 -6.22 34.25 30.82
N ILE A 534 -6.11 33.01 31.32
CA ILE A 534 -5.91 31.81 30.51
C ILE A 534 -7.19 30.96 30.49
N VAL A 535 -7.61 30.52 29.30
CA VAL A 535 -8.69 29.55 29.15
C VAL A 535 -8.16 28.34 28.40
N VAL A 536 -8.39 27.16 28.97
CA VAL A 536 -8.01 25.89 28.36
C VAL A 536 -9.30 25.24 27.86
N LEU A 537 -9.40 24.88 26.58
CA LEU A 537 -10.60 24.27 26.00
C LEU A 537 -10.30 23.07 25.12
N THR A 538 -11.32 22.25 24.87
CA THR A 538 -11.20 21.06 24.00
C THR A 538 -11.21 21.42 22.51
N HIS A 539 -10.51 20.66 21.66
CA HIS A 539 -10.57 20.74 20.19
C HIS A 539 -12.00 20.72 19.65
N LYS A 540 -12.86 19.83 20.15
CA LYS A 540 -14.27 19.79 19.74
C LYS A 540 -15.01 21.10 20.04
N ARG A 541 -14.72 21.74 21.18
CA ARG A 541 -15.33 23.05 21.50
C ARG A 541 -14.80 24.15 20.59
N LEU A 542 -13.49 24.16 20.32
CA LEU A 542 -12.90 25.10 19.37
C LEU A 542 -13.59 24.98 18.01
N TYR A 543 -13.70 23.76 17.47
CA TYR A 543 -14.37 23.47 16.20
C TYR A 543 -15.81 24.00 16.16
N GLU A 544 -16.63 23.68 17.18
CA GLU A 544 -18.03 24.11 17.22
C GLU A 544 -18.17 25.64 17.28
N ASP A 545 -17.30 26.33 18.02
CA ASP A 545 -17.35 27.78 18.11
C ASP A 545 -16.75 28.45 16.86
N ALA A 546 -15.69 27.91 16.26
CA ALA A 546 -15.09 28.38 15.02
C ALA A 546 -16.09 28.34 13.87
N ARG A 547 -16.76 27.19 13.71
CA ARG A 547 -17.79 26.96 12.70
C ARG A 547 -18.93 27.98 12.77
N ASN A 548 -19.21 28.51 13.96
CA ASN A 548 -20.27 29.50 14.18
C ASN A 548 -19.75 30.94 14.29
N ASN A 549 -18.47 31.21 13.98
CA ASN A 549 -17.80 32.51 14.16
C ASN A 549 -17.93 33.06 15.60
N LYS A 550 -17.79 32.17 16.58
CA LYS A 550 -18.01 32.46 18.02
C LYS A 550 -16.76 32.42 18.88
N ILE A 551 -15.58 32.08 18.35
CA ILE A 551 -14.36 32.04 19.17
C ILE A 551 -14.09 33.43 19.77
N SER A 552 -13.96 34.42 18.90
CA SER A 552 -13.67 35.79 19.29
C SER A 552 -14.72 36.35 20.27
N SER A 553 -16.02 36.22 19.96
CA SER A 553 -17.09 36.75 20.81
C SER A 553 -17.21 36.04 22.17
N ASN A 554 -16.91 34.75 22.24
CA ASN A 554 -16.99 34.00 23.50
C ASN A 554 -15.76 34.18 24.39
N TYR A 555 -14.57 34.37 23.81
CA TYR A 555 -13.31 34.11 24.52
C TYR A 555 -12.27 35.24 24.44
N ASN A 556 -12.47 36.29 23.64
CA ASN A 556 -11.44 37.31 23.43
C ASN A 556 -11.17 38.23 24.64
N SER A 557 -11.93 38.17 25.74
CA SER A 557 -11.68 39.07 26.88
C SER A 557 -11.84 38.45 28.25
N PHE A 558 -11.08 39.02 29.20
CA PHE A 558 -11.13 38.73 30.63
C PHE A 558 -11.06 40.03 31.45
N ASN A 559 -11.38 39.95 32.73
CA ASN A 559 -11.35 41.03 33.68
C ASN A 559 -10.38 40.68 34.81
N LEU A 560 -9.46 41.59 35.09
CA LEU A 560 -8.51 41.49 36.21
C LEU A 560 -8.54 42.81 36.98
N LEU A 561 -8.75 42.74 38.30
CA LEU A 561 -8.83 43.92 39.18
C LEU A 561 -9.80 45.02 38.69
N GLY A 562 -10.91 44.63 38.07
CA GLY A 562 -11.92 45.56 37.55
C GLY A 562 -11.60 46.18 36.19
N GLN A 563 -10.45 45.86 35.59
CA GLN A 563 -10.07 46.28 34.24
C GLN A 563 -10.27 45.12 33.24
N LYS A 564 -10.68 45.46 32.01
CA LYS A 564 -10.91 44.50 30.93
C LYS A 564 -9.68 44.41 30.03
N PHE A 565 -9.22 43.19 29.77
CA PHE A 565 -8.08 42.87 28.93
C PHE A 565 -8.48 41.92 27.80
N ALA A 566 -7.68 41.90 26.73
CA ALA A 566 -7.89 41.02 25.59
C ALA A 566 -7.05 39.74 25.71
N ARG A 567 -7.61 38.61 25.25
CA ARG A 567 -6.84 37.40 24.95
C ARG A 567 -6.47 37.43 23.49
N GLU A 568 -5.18 37.46 23.22
CA GLU A 568 -4.63 37.78 21.90
C GLU A 568 -3.82 36.64 21.32
N THR A 569 -3.65 35.54 22.06
CA THR A 569 -2.91 34.36 21.63
C THR A 569 -3.81 33.13 21.66
N LEU A 570 -3.83 32.37 20.56
CA LEU A 570 -4.50 31.07 20.46
C LEU A 570 -3.45 30.00 20.19
N ILE A 571 -3.21 29.12 21.18
CA ILE A 571 -2.27 28.01 21.08
C ILE A 571 -3.05 26.72 20.97
N ILE A 572 -2.86 25.99 19.88
CA ILE A 572 -3.51 24.73 19.60
C ILE A 572 -2.49 23.60 19.72
N ASP A 573 -2.70 22.69 20.68
CA ASP A 573 -1.87 21.49 20.85
C ASP A 573 -2.45 20.34 20.02
N GLU A 574 -1.66 19.77 19.11
CA GLU A 574 -2.08 18.83 18.05
C GLU A 574 -2.93 19.47 16.93
N GLN A 575 -3.07 18.74 15.82
CA GLN A 575 -3.85 19.18 14.66
C GLN A 575 -5.32 19.43 15.03
N PRO A 576 -5.89 20.62 14.74
CA PRO A 576 -7.31 20.86 14.95
C PRO A 576 -8.20 20.15 13.93
N HIS A 577 -9.48 20.03 14.27
CA HIS A 577 -10.49 19.57 13.33
C HIS A 577 -10.68 20.60 12.20
N LEU A 578 -10.07 20.34 11.05
CA LEU A 578 -10.14 21.22 9.87
C LEU A 578 -11.33 20.88 8.97
N ILE A 579 -11.63 19.60 8.78
CA ILE A 579 -12.67 19.14 7.85
C ILE A 579 -13.71 18.29 8.58
N SER A 580 -14.99 18.57 8.33
CA SER A 580 -16.08 17.66 8.62
C SER A 580 -16.78 17.26 7.33
N ASN A 581 -17.11 15.98 7.20
CA ASN A 581 -17.87 15.46 6.08
C ASN A 581 -19.05 14.65 6.61
N ASN A 582 -20.26 15.03 6.23
CA ASN A 582 -21.50 14.41 6.67
C ASN A 582 -22.21 13.82 5.45
N THR A 583 -22.69 12.59 5.57
CA THR A 583 -23.45 11.91 4.52
C THR A 583 -24.84 11.56 5.01
N LEU A 584 -25.86 11.85 4.22
CA LEU A 584 -27.24 11.44 4.46
C LEU A 584 -27.78 10.65 3.27
N THR A 585 -28.41 9.51 3.54
CA THR A 585 -29.23 8.82 2.53
C THR A 585 -30.57 9.52 2.39
N GLU A 586 -31.22 9.33 1.23
CA GLU A 586 -32.56 9.83 0.94
C GLU A 586 -33.56 9.36 2.01
N GLU A 587 -33.49 8.08 2.40
CA GLU A 587 -34.33 7.50 3.44
C GLU A 587 -34.10 8.16 4.81
N MET A 588 -32.84 8.32 5.23
CA MET A 588 -32.48 8.97 6.48
C MET A 588 -32.95 10.43 6.49
N PHE A 589 -32.75 11.15 5.38
CA PHE A 589 -33.18 12.53 5.24
C PHE A 589 -34.69 12.69 5.45
N TYR A 590 -35.51 11.91 4.74
CA TYR A 590 -36.96 11.96 4.91
C TYR A 590 -37.41 11.49 6.30
N HIS A 591 -36.78 10.46 6.84
CA HIS A 591 -37.07 9.99 8.19
C HIS A 591 -36.80 11.06 9.25
N TYR A 592 -35.62 11.69 9.22
CA TYR A 592 -35.26 12.75 10.16
C TYR A 592 -36.12 14.00 9.97
N MET A 593 -36.37 14.41 8.72
CA MET A 593 -37.27 15.54 8.43
C MET A 593 -38.67 15.31 8.97
N ARG A 594 -39.20 14.08 8.88
CA ARG A 594 -40.49 13.72 9.48
C ARG A 594 -40.44 13.82 11.00
N LEU A 595 -39.43 13.24 11.66
CA LEU A 595 -39.29 13.31 13.12
C LEU A 595 -39.18 14.76 13.62
N ILE A 596 -38.43 15.59 12.90
CA ILE A 596 -38.30 17.01 13.22
C ILE A 596 -39.66 17.71 13.04
N THR A 597 -40.33 17.49 11.91
CA THR A 597 -41.63 18.08 11.58
C THR A 597 -42.70 17.71 12.62
N ASP A 598 -42.82 16.42 12.94
CA ASP A 598 -43.78 15.92 13.94
C ASP A 598 -43.54 16.59 15.30
N LYS A 599 -42.27 16.75 15.69
CA LYS A 599 -41.94 17.38 16.97
C LYS A 599 -42.23 18.88 17.00
N PHE A 600 -41.90 19.61 15.93
CA PHE A 600 -42.23 21.03 15.82
C PHE A 600 -43.75 21.24 15.78
N ASN A 601 -44.51 20.39 15.09
CA ASN A 601 -45.97 20.45 15.05
C ASN A 601 -46.61 20.15 16.41
N GLU A 602 -46.12 19.13 17.14
CA GLU A 602 -46.55 18.85 18.51
C GLU A 602 -46.38 20.09 19.41
N LEU A 603 -45.21 20.73 19.36
CA LEU A 603 -44.91 21.92 20.14
C LEU A 603 -45.70 23.15 19.69
N ALA A 604 -45.93 23.29 18.38
CA ALA A 604 -46.74 24.37 17.83
C ALA A 604 -48.22 24.25 18.25
N ASN A 605 -48.77 23.03 18.29
CA ASN A 605 -50.14 22.75 18.72
C ASN A 605 -50.32 22.86 20.25
N GLY A 606 -49.28 22.58 21.02
CA GLY A 606 -49.26 22.78 22.48
C GLY A 606 -49.03 24.23 22.92
N TYR A 607 -48.66 25.13 21.98
CA TYR A 607 -48.46 26.55 22.23
C TYR A 607 -49.82 27.28 22.27
N PHE A 608 -50.57 27.12 23.37
CA PHE A 608 -51.79 27.87 23.60
C PHE A 608 -51.46 29.34 23.91
N THR A 609 -51.54 30.21 22.90
CA THR A 609 -51.97 31.59 23.12
C THR A 609 -53.46 31.65 22.82
N SER A 610 -54.22 32.23 23.73
CA SER A 610 -55.66 32.43 23.59
C SER A 610 -55.92 33.51 22.54
N GLU A 611 -55.73 33.20 21.26
CA GLU A 611 -56.35 33.85 20.11
C GLU A 611 -55.86 33.17 18.81
N SER A 612 -56.81 33.06 17.88
CA SER A 612 -56.75 32.53 16.50
C SER A 612 -55.39 32.53 15.80
N HIS A 613 -55.14 31.50 14.97
CA HIS A 613 -54.21 31.51 13.82
C HIS A 613 -53.00 32.45 13.98
N ASP A 614 -52.15 32.20 14.98
CA ASP A 614 -51.01 33.06 15.21
C ASP A 614 -49.87 32.76 14.22
N ASP A 615 -49.78 33.57 13.16
CA ASP A 615 -48.63 33.64 12.26
C ASP A 615 -47.32 33.95 12.99
N ASN A 616 -47.34 34.31 14.29
CA ASN A 616 -46.15 34.49 15.14
C ASN A 616 -45.70 33.27 15.93
N ASN A 617 -46.29 32.08 15.75
CA ASN A 617 -45.79 30.88 16.42
C ASN A 617 -44.34 30.59 16.00
N PRO A 618 -43.36 30.66 16.92
CA PRO A 618 -41.95 30.60 16.56
C PRO A 618 -41.50 29.20 16.12
N TYR A 619 -42.21 28.15 16.55
CA TYR A 619 -41.98 26.77 16.09
C TYR A 619 -42.48 26.56 14.65
N LYS A 620 -43.62 27.17 14.28
CA LYS A 620 -44.09 27.15 12.88
C LYS A 620 -43.15 27.91 11.94
N LYS A 621 -42.68 29.10 12.33
CA LYS A 621 -41.70 29.87 11.53
C LYS A 621 -40.40 29.10 11.33
N ALA A 622 -39.85 28.52 12.40
CA ALA A 622 -38.64 27.72 12.33
C ALA A 622 -38.82 26.47 11.44
N LEU A 623 -39.98 25.81 11.52
CA LEU A 623 -40.29 24.67 10.67
C LEU A 623 -40.40 25.07 9.20
N ALA A 624 -41.06 26.20 8.89
CA ALA A 624 -41.20 26.69 7.52
C ALA A 624 -39.84 27.01 6.89
N GLU A 625 -38.96 27.68 7.64
CA GLU A 625 -37.58 27.99 7.20
C GLU A 625 -36.77 26.71 6.91
N LEU A 626 -36.89 25.69 7.77
CA LEU A 626 -36.26 24.40 7.52
C LEU A 626 -36.84 23.67 6.32
N GLN A 627 -38.16 23.71 6.13
CA GLN A 627 -38.84 23.06 5.01
C GLN A 627 -38.47 23.69 3.66
N GLU A 628 -38.31 25.01 3.61
CA GLU A 628 -37.85 25.72 2.41
C GLU A 628 -36.44 25.25 2.00
N ALA A 629 -35.50 25.22 2.95
CA ALA A 629 -34.15 24.74 2.69
C ALA A 629 -34.12 23.23 2.36
N ALA A 630 -34.94 22.43 3.06
CA ALA A 630 -35.07 20.99 2.82
C ALA A 630 -35.66 20.66 1.44
N LEU A 631 -36.51 21.52 0.89
CA LEU A 631 -37.06 21.34 -0.46
C LEU A 631 -35.95 21.37 -1.52
N ILE A 632 -34.92 22.20 -1.33
CA ILE A 632 -33.76 22.23 -2.22
C ILE A 632 -33.04 20.88 -2.20
N VAL A 633 -32.83 20.31 -1.01
CA VAL A 633 -32.19 18.99 -0.85
C VAL A 633 -33.04 17.88 -1.44
N ALA A 634 -34.36 17.91 -1.24
CA ALA A 634 -35.28 16.96 -1.87
C ALA A 634 -35.22 17.04 -3.40
N ASN A 635 -35.16 18.25 -3.97
CA ASN A 635 -34.99 18.43 -5.41
C ASN A 635 -33.65 17.89 -5.91
N ILE A 636 -32.58 17.99 -5.12
CA ILE A 636 -31.28 17.40 -5.46
C ILE A 636 -31.41 15.87 -5.54
N PHE A 637 -32.06 15.20 -4.59
CA PHE A 637 -32.30 13.74 -4.67
C PHE A 637 -33.11 13.32 -5.90
N GLN A 638 -34.04 14.17 -6.36
CA GLN A 638 -34.93 13.86 -7.49
C GLN A 638 -34.38 14.22 -8.87
N ARG A 639 -33.24 14.93 -8.95
CA ARG A 639 -32.62 15.28 -10.23
C ARG A 639 -32.14 14.03 -10.98
N ASN A 640 -32.24 14.08 -12.30
CA ASN A 640 -31.64 13.05 -13.15
C ASN A 640 -30.15 13.35 -13.33
N TYR A 641 -29.32 12.45 -12.81
CA TYR A 641 -27.87 12.46 -12.94
C TYR A 641 -27.43 11.44 -13.99
N GLU A 642 -26.50 11.84 -14.84
CA GLU A 642 -25.93 11.02 -15.91
C GLU A 642 -25.02 9.92 -15.37
N ARG A 643 -24.35 10.18 -14.23
CA ARG A 643 -23.34 9.29 -13.63
C ARG A 643 -23.76 8.82 -12.24
N ASP A 644 -23.10 7.76 -11.75
CA ASP A 644 -23.36 7.23 -10.41
C ASP A 644 -22.85 8.17 -9.30
N ARG A 645 -21.85 9.01 -9.59
CA ARG A 645 -21.32 10.05 -8.71
C ARG A 645 -21.20 11.37 -9.41
N GLU A 646 -21.77 12.42 -8.83
CA GLU A 646 -21.71 13.77 -9.39
C GLU A 646 -21.56 14.85 -8.32
N LYS A 647 -20.86 15.92 -8.68
CA LYS A 647 -20.63 17.08 -7.83
C LYS A 647 -21.85 17.99 -7.81
N ILE A 648 -22.24 18.43 -6.63
CA ILE A 648 -23.27 19.42 -6.38
C ILE A 648 -22.55 20.74 -6.12
N LYS A 649 -22.82 21.74 -6.95
CA LYS A 649 -22.30 23.10 -6.73
C LYS A 649 -23.02 23.77 -5.55
N PRO A 650 -22.36 24.71 -4.84
CA PRO A 650 -23.04 25.59 -3.89
C PRO A 650 -24.29 26.22 -4.50
N VAL A 651 -25.38 26.25 -3.73
CA VAL A 651 -26.64 26.89 -4.13
C VAL A 651 -26.65 28.34 -3.70
N ASN A 652 -26.18 28.61 -2.49
CA ASN A 652 -26.05 29.94 -1.92
C ASN A 652 -24.91 29.94 -0.88
N CYS A 653 -23.77 30.50 -1.25
CA CYS A 653 -22.57 30.56 -0.41
C CYS A 653 -22.78 31.32 0.91
N ASP A 654 -23.75 32.24 0.96
CA ASP A 654 -24.08 33.05 2.15
C ASP A 654 -25.25 32.47 2.95
N PHE A 655 -25.71 31.26 2.64
CA PHE A 655 -26.83 30.65 3.33
C PHE A 655 -26.53 30.46 4.82
N SER A 656 -27.44 30.94 5.66
CA SER A 656 -27.46 30.63 7.08
C SER A 656 -28.89 30.61 7.59
N PHE A 657 -29.16 29.71 8.54
CA PHE A 657 -30.43 29.76 9.25
C PHE A 657 -30.49 30.98 10.17
N SER A 658 -31.69 31.54 10.30
CA SER A 658 -31.96 32.69 11.13
C SER A 658 -31.61 32.42 12.60
N HIS A 659 -31.29 33.49 13.33
CA HIS A 659 -31.06 33.41 14.78
C HIS A 659 -32.28 32.83 15.51
N SER A 660 -33.49 33.16 15.03
CA SER A 660 -34.75 32.64 15.56
C SER A 660 -34.85 31.13 15.38
N PHE A 661 -34.61 30.62 14.17
CA PHE A 661 -34.55 29.18 13.89
C PHE A 661 -33.56 28.48 14.82
N THR A 662 -32.32 28.97 14.84
CA THR A 662 -31.24 28.35 15.62
C THR A 662 -31.58 28.25 17.10
N LYS A 663 -32.24 29.28 17.64
CA LYS A 663 -32.71 29.31 19.04
C LYS A 663 -33.76 28.23 19.29
N GLN A 664 -34.80 28.15 18.47
CA GLN A 664 -35.90 27.19 18.69
C GLN A 664 -35.45 25.76 18.46
N PHE A 665 -34.66 25.53 17.41
CA PHE A 665 -34.12 24.21 17.12
C PHE A 665 -33.26 23.67 18.28
N ARG A 666 -32.38 24.51 18.86
CA ARG A 666 -31.54 24.15 20.03
C ARG A 666 -32.32 23.91 21.32
N GLN A 667 -33.53 24.45 21.45
CA GLN A 667 -34.38 24.19 22.62
C GLN A 667 -35.01 22.79 22.57
N VAL A 668 -35.25 22.28 21.36
CA VAL A 668 -35.98 21.04 21.13
C VAL A 668 -35.02 19.86 20.96
N PHE A 669 -34.00 20.00 20.10
CA PHE A 669 -33.10 18.91 19.73
C PHE A 669 -31.79 19.00 20.49
N GLU A 670 -31.33 17.88 21.02
CA GLU A 670 -30.05 17.81 21.73
C GLU A 670 -28.90 17.71 20.74
N LEU A 671 -27.80 18.41 21.02
CA LEU A 671 -26.56 18.43 20.22
C LEU A 671 -26.00 17.05 19.84
N GLN A 672 -26.32 16.01 20.63
CA GLN A 672 -25.83 14.65 20.43
C GLN A 672 -26.77 13.78 19.59
N THR A 673 -27.92 14.30 19.14
CA THR A 673 -28.87 13.57 18.31
C THR A 673 -28.53 13.71 16.83
N GLU A 674 -28.72 12.65 16.05
CA GLU A 674 -28.54 12.70 14.59
C GLU A 674 -29.44 13.76 13.93
N LEU A 675 -30.62 13.99 14.52
CA LEU A 675 -31.54 15.06 14.11
C LEU A 675 -30.89 16.44 14.18
N TYR A 676 -30.00 16.68 15.15
CA TYR A 676 -29.34 17.97 15.31
C TYR A 676 -28.39 18.29 14.14
N ASN A 677 -27.90 17.26 13.45
CA ASN A 677 -27.00 17.42 12.32
C ASN A 677 -27.73 17.76 11.01
N VAL A 678 -29.07 17.63 10.95
CA VAL A 678 -29.81 17.88 9.71
C VAL A 678 -29.67 19.33 9.23
N PRO A 679 -29.92 20.38 10.06
CA PRO A 679 -29.71 21.76 9.61
C PRO A 679 -28.23 22.06 9.31
N ILE A 680 -27.30 21.43 10.03
CA ILE A 680 -25.86 21.58 9.79
C ILE A 680 -25.50 21.06 8.39
N PHE A 681 -25.99 19.86 8.06
CA PHE A 681 -25.81 19.23 6.75
C PHE A 681 -26.43 20.07 5.63
N ILE A 682 -27.67 20.54 5.81
CA ILE A 682 -28.34 21.39 4.82
C ILE A 682 -27.53 22.67 4.59
N SER A 683 -27.07 23.32 5.67
CA SER A 683 -26.24 24.53 5.56
C SER A 683 -24.96 24.25 4.77
N ASP A 684 -24.23 23.18 5.11
CA ASP A 684 -22.98 22.82 4.41
C ASP A 684 -23.23 22.52 2.93
N LEU A 685 -24.29 21.79 2.61
CA LEU A 685 -24.63 21.46 1.23
C LEU A 685 -24.97 22.71 0.41
N LEU A 686 -25.71 23.65 1.00
CA LEU A 686 -26.12 24.88 0.32
C LEU A 686 -24.96 25.86 0.15
N THR A 687 -24.06 25.98 1.14
CA THR A 687 -22.95 26.93 1.11
C THR A 687 -21.72 26.41 0.37
N ASN A 688 -21.40 25.12 0.53
CA ASN A 688 -20.15 24.53 0.06
C ASN A 688 -20.36 23.53 -1.09
N GLY A 689 -21.61 23.14 -1.36
CA GLY A 689 -21.91 22.06 -2.28
C GLY A 689 -21.65 20.68 -1.65
N GLY A 690 -21.49 19.68 -2.50
CA GLY A 690 -21.33 18.31 -2.05
C GLY A 690 -21.20 17.32 -3.20
N ILE A 691 -21.43 16.04 -2.90
CA ILE A 691 -21.39 14.95 -3.89
C ILE A 691 -22.62 14.08 -3.70
N ILE A 692 -23.32 13.76 -4.78
CA ILE A 692 -24.39 12.75 -4.79
C ILE A 692 -23.84 11.39 -5.24
N GLU A 693 -24.22 10.33 -4.54
CA GLU A 693 -24.08 8.93 -4.93
C GLU A 693 -25.47 8.37 -5.29
N ARG A 694 -25.71 8.14 -6.58
CA ARG A 694 -27.02 7.73 -7.10
C ARG A 694 -27.38 6.30 -6.70
N ASP A 695 -26.41 5.39 -6.75
CA ASP A 695 -26.56 3.97 -6.40
C ASP A 695 -26.98 3.77 -4.94
N LYS A 696 -26.40 4.56 -4.03
CA LYS A 696 -26.72 4.56 -2.60
C LYS A 696 -27.82 5.53 -2.21
N LYS A 697 -28.30 6.35 -3.16
CA LYS A 697 -29.24 7.44 -2.93
C LYS A 697 -28.80 8.31 -1.76
N SER A 698 -27.56 8.78 -1.78
CA SER A 698 -26.98 9.56 -0.67
C SER A 698 -26.29 10.81 -1.15
N ILE A 699 -26.31 11.85 -0.32
CA ILE A 699 -25.59 13.11 -0.55
C ILE A 699 -24.59 13.29 0.58
N ALA A 700 -23.37 13.70 0.23
CA ALA A 700 -22.34 14.10 1.18
C ALA A 700 -22.03 15.58 1.06
N ALA A 701 -21.92 16.27 2.19
CA ALA A 701 -21.56 17.68 2.29
C ALA A 701 -20.36 17.84 3.23
N ALA A 702 -19.39 18.66 2.82
CA ALA A 702 -18.19 18.93 3.59
C ALA A 702 -18.12 20.39 4.03
N HIS A 703 -17.39 20.61 5.12
CA HIS A 703 -17.12 21.93 5.66
C HIS A 703 -15.67 22.01 6.09
N TYR A 704 -15.00 23.10 5.69
CA TYR A 704 -13.66 23.43 6.13
C TYR A 704 -13.73 24.56 7.16
N VAL A 705 -13.18 24.32 8.35
CA VAL A 705 -13.05 25.35 9.38
C VAL A 705 -11.79 26.14 9.12
N ASP A 706 -11.98 27.40 8.76
CA ASP A 706 -10.89 28.32 8.46
C ASP A 706 -10.41 29.05 9.72
N TYR A 707 -9.36 28.51 10.35
CA TYR A 707 -8.68 29.16 11.48
C TYR A 707 -7.86 30.40 11.09
N THR A 708 -7.66 30.67 9.79
CA THR A 708 -6.97 31.88 9.32
C THR A 708 -7.87 33.12 9.43
N SER A 709 -9.18 32.91 9.53
CA SER A 709 -10.18 33.97 9.69
C SER A 709 -10.21 34.60 11.10
N GLU A 710 -9.61 33.95 12.11
CA GLU A 710 -9.62 34.40 13.52
C GLU A 710 -8.56 35.47 13.81
N LYS A 711 -8.62 36.61 13.11
CA LYS A 711 -7.63 37.71 13.16
C LYS A 711 -7.41 38.34 14.53
N ASN A 712 -8.34 38.13 15.47
CA ASN A 712 -8.21 38.62 16.84
C ASN A 712 -7.13 37.88 17.66
N PHE A 713 -6.60 36.77 17.14
CA PHE A 713 -5.59 35.96 17.81
C PHE A 713 -4.34 35.78 16.94
N ALA A 714 -3.17 35.82 17.58
CA ALA A 714 -1.98 35.17 17.07
C ALA A 714 -2.15 33.66 17.22
N THR A 715 -2.42 32.96 16.11
CA THR A 715 -2.74 31.52 16.12
C THR A 715 -1.50 30.68 15.87
N ILE A 716 -1.24 29.74 16.78
CA ILE A 716 -0.03 28.90 16.80
C ILE A 716 -0.46 27.45 17.01
N ILE A 717 -0.06 26.56 16.11
CA ILE A 717 -0.49 25.16 16.09
C ILE A 717 0.72 24.24 16.20
N PHE A 718 0.75 23.41 17.24
CA PHE A 718 1.79 22.40 17.45
C PHE A 718 1.34 21.04 16.92
N ASP A 719 1.60 20.75 15.64
CA ASP A 719 1.25 19.48 15.01
C ASP A 719 2.50 18.75 14.52
N GLY A 720 2.73 17.53 15.04
CA GLY A 720 3.90 16.72 14.66
C GLY A 720 3.74 15.99 13.33
N THR A 721 2.56 16.06 12.73
CA THR A 721 2.23 15.50 11.41
C THR A 721 2.00 16.59 10.36
N ALA A 722 2.28 17.85 10.71
CA ALA A 722 2.06 19.01 9.85
C ALA A 722 2.85 18.99 8.55
N LEU A 723 3.81 18.09 8.37
CA LEU A 723 4.56 17.92 7.12
C LEU A 723 3.90 16.96 6.13
N VAL A 724 3.02 16.10 6.61
CA VAL A 724 2.43 15.02 5.81
C VAL A 724 0.90 15.09 5.82
N SER A 725 0.32 16.04 6.55
CA SER A 725 -1.13 16.15 6.61
C SER A 725 -1.65 17.00 5.44
N PRO A 726 -2.47 16.43 4.53
CA PRO A 726 -3.01 17.17 3.40
C PRO A 726 -4.21 18.05 3.79
N LEU A 727 -4.61 18.03 5.08
CA LEU A 727 -5.78 18.77 5.56
C LEU A 727 -5.54 20.29 5.65
N TYR A 728 -4.27 20.73 5.68
CA TYR A 728 -3.93 22.15 5.74
C TYR A 728 -3.92 22.78 4.35
N LYS A 729 -4.49 23.99 4.26
CA LYS A 729 -4.27 24.91 3.14
C LYS A 729 -2.91 25.58 3.25
N TYR A 730 -1.80 24.87 3.02
CA TYR A 730 -0.43 25.35 3.32
C TYR A 730 -0.12 26.80 2.89
N ASN A 731 -0.67 27.26 1.77
CA ASN A 731 -0.51 28.66 1.30
C ASN A 731 -1.09 29.71 2.27
N GLU A 732 -2.03 29.35 3.12
CA GLU A 732 -2.67 30.21 4.14
C GLU A 732 -1.96 30.15 5.50
N TYR A 733 -0.97 29.26 5.67
CA TYR A 733 -0.25 29.05 6.93
C TYR A 733 1.22 29.47 6.82
N CYS A 734 1.81 29.89 7.93
CA CYS A 734 3.26 30.00 8.08
C CYS A 734 3.80 28.66 8.59
N THR A 735 4.36 27.85 7.70
CA THR A 735 4.84 26.51 8.05
C THR A 735 6.34 26.55 8.37
N PHE A 736 6.74 26.03 9.53
CA PHE A 736 8.14 25.94 9.92
C PHE A 736 8.58 24.48 9.87
N THR A 737 9.37 24.13 8.84
CA THR A 737 9.74 22.72 8.59
C THR A 737 11.20 22.39 8.84
N ASN A 738 12.08 23.39 8.98
CA ASN A 738 13.49 23.23 9.32
C ASN A 738 13.75 22.90 10.81
N PHE A 739 12.89 22.09 11.42
CA PHE A 739 13.18 21.50 12.73
C PHE A 739 14.04 20.24 12.51
N PRO A 740 15.29 20.19 13.00
CA PRO A 740 16.16 19.04 12.79
C PRO A 740 15.56 17.79 13.43
N MET A 741 15.59 16.63 12.76
CA MET A 741 15.03 15.40 13.34
C MET A 741 15.77 15.03 14.63
N ILE A 742 15.03 14.83 15.73
CA ILE A 742 15.62 14.45 17.01
C ILE A 742 16.17 13.01 16.98
N LYS A 743 15.63 12.16 16.08
CA LYS A 743 15.93 10.72 16.00
C LYS A 743 16.24 10.28 14.57
N GLU A 744 17.14 9.32 14.48
CA GLU A 744 17.52 8.63 13.23
C GLU A 744 16.68 7.35 13.01
N TYR A 745 16.02 6.82 14.03
CA TYR A 745 15.16 5.61 13.98
C TYR A 745 15.87 4.27 13.69
N LYS A 746 17.19 4.18 13.88
CA LYS A 746 18.02 2.96 13.74
C LYS A 746 17.49 1.71 14.45
N ASN A 747 16.81 1.90 15.58
CA ASN A 747 16.28 0.84 16.43
C ASN A 747 14.77 0.57 16.23
N LEU A 748 14.17 1.16 15.19
CA LEU A 748 12.80 0.86 14.76
C LEU A 748 12.81 -0.28 13.73
N THR A 749 11.96 -1.27 13.90
CA THR A 749 11.77 -2.36 12.93
C THR A 749 10.31 -2.46 12.50
N PHE A 750 10.06 -2.36 11.19
CA PHE A 750 8.77 -2.59 10.57
C PHE A 750 8.64 -4.05 10.14
N TYR A 751 7.69 -4.75 10.73
CA TYR A 751 7.25 -6.09 10.38
C TYR A 751 6.06 -5.97 9.42
N LYS A 752 6.32 -6.01 8.11
CA LYS A 752 5.31 -5.76 7.07
C LYS A 752 4.76 -7.03 6.42
N CYS A 753 3.45 -7.06 6.23
CA CYS A 753 2.73 -8.02 5.39
C CYS A 753 2.11 -7.30 4.20
N ASP A 754 2.56 -7.60 2.98
CA ASP A 754 2.19 -6.90 1.75
C ASP A 754 1.12 -7.61 0.89
N TYR A 755 0.59 -8.74 1.37
CA TYR A 755 -0.30 -9.61 0.59
C TYR A 755 -1.68 -9.88 1.25
N LEU A 756 -1.92 -9.40 2.48
CA LEU A 756 -3.22 -9.47 3.15
C LEU A 756 -3.84 -8.08 3.27
N THR A 757 -5.15 -7.99 2.99
CA THR A 757 -5.90 -6.73 3.11
C THR A 757 -6.24 -6.45 4.57
N GLY A 758 -5.99 -5.23 5.04
CA GLY A 758 -6.39 -4.77 6.38
C GLY A 758 -7.53 -3.75 6.39
N THR A 759 -8.32 -3.61 5.31
CA THR A 759 -9.45 -2.68 5.33
C THR A 759 -10.57 -3.21 6.21
N LYS A 760 -11.23 -2.29 6.93
CA LYS A 760 -12.44 -2.59 7.71
C LYS A 760 -13.50 -3.36 6.91
N SER A 761 -13.74 -2.98 5.65
CA SER A 761 -14.74 -3.63 4.80
C SER A 761 -14.40 -5.08 4.43
N ASN A 762 -13.13 -5.48 4.52
CA ASN A 762 -12.65 -6.80 4.13
C ASN A 762 -12.33 -7.69 5.33
N MET A 763 -12.60 -7.22 6.55
CA MET A 763 -12.40 -7.99 7.78
C MET A 763 -13.76 -8.36 8.35
N ASP A 764 -14.17 -9.61 8.16
CA ASP A 764 -15.32 -10.19 8.86
C ASP A 764 -14.96 -10.57 10.31
N ASN A 765 -15.93 -11.05 11.08
CA ASN A 765 -15.68 -11.45 12.47
C ASN A 765 -14.62 -12.55 12.60
N ASP A 766 -14.53 -13.47 11.63
CA ASP A 766 -13.53 -14.54 11.64
C ASP A 766 -12.13 -14.01 11.30
N ASP A 767 -12.02 -13.02 10.41
CA ASP A 767 -10.77 -12.29 10.14
C ASP A 767 -10.29 -11.54 11.37
N VAL A 768 -11.19 -10.89 12.10
CA VAL A 768 -10.88 -10.20 13.36
C VAL A 768 -10.42 -11.21 14.40
N ASN A 769 -11.12 -12.33 14.57
CA ASN A 769 -10.70 -13.39 15.49
C ASN A 769 -9.33 -13.96 15.14
N ALA A 770 -9.07 -14.23 13.86
CA ALA A 770 -7.77 -14.69 13.39
C ALA A 770 -6.67 -13.64 13.67
N PHE A 771 -6.95 -12.36 13.43
CA PHE A 771 -6.04 -11.27 13.76
C PHE A 771 -5.74 -11.19 15.26
N LEU A 772 -6.73 -11.36 16.13
CA LEU A 772 -6.53 -11.38 17.58
C LEU A 772 -5.65 -12.55 18.03
N CYS A 773 -5.74 -13.71 17.37
CA CYS A 773 -4.81 -14.82 17.60
C CYS A 773 -3.38 -14.46 17.16
N ASP A 774 -3.20 -13.74 16.04
CA ASP A 774 -1.87 -13.24 15.64
C ASP A 774 -1.30 -12.23 16.65
N VAL A 775 -2.15 -11.39 17.24
CA VAL A 775 -1.75 -10.48 18.33
C VAL A 775 -1.35 -11.26 19.58
N GLU A 776 -2.07 -12.33 19.92
CA GLU A 776 -1.70 -13.21 21.03
C GLU A 776 -0.36 -13.93 20.78
N ASP A 777 -0.12 -14.41 19.56
CA ASP A 777 1.16 -15.01 19.18
C ASP A 777 2.32 -14.01 19.35
N ILE A 778 2.17 -12.78 18.84
CA ILE A 778 3.17 -11.70 19.07
C ILE A 778 3.35 -11.46 20.57
N ALA A 779 2.28 -11.54 21.35
CA ALA A 779 2.38 -11.36 22.78
C ALA A 779 3.18 -12.49 23.48
N LEU A 780 3.11 -13.71 22.97
CA LEU A 780 3.88 -14.83 23.46
C LEU A 780 5.35 -14.74 23.03
N ASP A 781 5.61 -14.32 21.80
CA ASP A 781 6.97 -14.15 21.26
C ASP A 781 7.77 -13.06 22.00
N TYR A 782 7.07 -12.02 22.48
CA TYR A 782 7.67 -10.90 23.21
C TYR A 782 7.10 -10.78 24.63
N PRO A 783 7.43 -11.71 25.56
CA PRO A 783 6.77 -11.84 26.86
C PRO A 783 7.05 -10.68 27.84
N LYS A 784 8.10 -9.89 27.59
CA LYS A 784 8.50 -8.74 28.43
C LYS A 784 8.06 -7.38 27.88
N GLU A 785 7.55 -7.33 26.65
CA GLU A 785 7.21 -6.07 25.99
C GLU A 785 5.72 -5.73 26.12
N ASN A 786 5.44 -4.44 26.24
CA ASN A 786 4.07 -3.93 26.23
C ASN A 786 3.64 -3.62 24.79
N ILE A 787 2.39 -3.94 24.47
CA ILE A 787 1.84 -3.86 23.13
C ILE A 787 0.76 -2.79 23.08
N TYR A 788 0.90 -1.90 22.10
CA TYR A 788 -0.16 -1.03 21.63
C TYR A 788 -0.85 -1.67 20.41
N LEU A 789 -2.15 -1.93 20.52
CA LEU A 789 -2.98 -2.47 19.44
C LEU A 789 -3.92 -1.39 18.91
N ALA A 790 -3.66 -0.91 17.69
CA ALA A 790 -4.49 0.06 16.97
C ALA A 790 -5.53 -0.65 16.10
N MET A 791 -6.82 -0.44 16.39
CA MET A 791 -7.94 -1.14 15.74
C MET A 791 -9.05 -0.21 15.23
N PHE A 792 -9.91 -0.72 14.36
CA PHE A 792 -11.13 -0.02 13.97
C PHE A 792 -12.10 0.12 15.14
N ARG A 793 -12.74 1.29 15.23
CA ARG A 793 -13.69 1.61 16.32
C ARG A 793 -14.83 0.61 16.46
N ASP A 794 -15.32 0.03 15.36
CA ASP A 794 -16.42 -0.94 15.40
C ASP A 794 -15.95 -2.34 15.78
N HIS A 795 -14.65 -2.61 15.70
CA HIS A 795 -14.05 -3.86 16.13
C HIS A 795 -13.68 -3.79 17.62
N ALA A 796 -13.29 -2.61 18.10
CA ALA A 796 -12.98 -2.33 19.50
C ALA A 796 -14.17 -1.71 20.28
N TYR A 797 -14.02 -1.60 21.61
CA TYR A 797 -14.94 -0.92 22.55
C TYR A 797 -14.01 -0.38 23.69
N TYR A 798 -13.89 0.92 24.09
CA TYR A 798 -14.89 1.98 24.29
C TYR A 798 -14.38 3.44 24.49
N ALA A 799 -15.32 4.43 24.51
CA ALA A 799 -15.34 5.57 25.46
C ALA A 799 -16.80 5.94 25.87
N GLY A 800 -17.12 5.92 27.18
CA GLY A 800 -18.38 6.41 27.76
C GLY A 800 -19.29 5.43 28.56
N THR A 801 -19.62 4.22 28.10
CA THR A 801 -20.54 3.29 28.82
C THR A 801 -20.60 1.80 28.42
N LYS A 802 -19.92 1.24 27.39
CA LYS A 802 -20.12 -0.18 26.98
C LYS A 802 -18.86 -1.04 27.05
N THR A 803 -19.08 -2.33 27.25
CA THR A 803 -18.09 -3.37 27.53
C THR A 803 -17.20 -3.67 26.32
N LEU A 804 -15.93 -4.02 26.56
CA LEU A 804 -15.02 -4.59 25.56
C LEU A 804 -15.74 -5.72 24.79
N LYS A 805 -15.50 -5.84 23.47
CA LYS A 805 -16.13 -6.90 22.67
C LYS A 805 -15.80 -8.26 23.30
N SER A 806 -16.81 -9.13 23.35
CA SER A 806 -16.69 -10.47 23.94
C SER A 806 -15.50 -11.23 23.36
N GLU A 807 -15.30 -11.15 22.05
CA GLU A 807 -14.23 -11.81 21.30
C GLU A 807 -12.84 -11.33 21.75
N ILE A 808 -12.65 -10.01 21.89
CA ILE A 808 -11.38 -9.43 22.37
C ILE A 808 -11.15 -9.82 23.82
N LYS A 809 -12.19 -9.76 24.66
CA LYS A 809 -12.08 -10.12 26.08
C LYS A 809 -11.74 -11.60 26.26
N GLU A 810 -12.34 -12.47 25.45
CA GLU A 810 -12.08 -13.91 25.46
C GLU A 810 -10.63 -14.21 25.07
N LYS A 811 -10.11 -13.60 24.01
CA LYS A 811 -8.76 -13.87 23.49
C LYS A 811 -7.66 -13.15 24.26
N LEU A 812 -7.80 -11.85 24.47
CA LEU A 812 -6.74 -10.98 24.96
C LEU A 812 -6.96 -10.49 26.40
N GLY A 813 -8.08 -10.83 27.05
CA GLY A 813 -8.47 -10.33 28.37
C GLY A 813 -7.36 -10.47 29.42
N LYS A 814 -6.69 -11.63 29.49
CA LYS A 814 -5.58 -11.88 30.43
C LYS A 814 -4.40 -10.90 30.29
N TYR A 815 -4.15 -10.39 29.08
CA TYR A 815 -3.08 -9.42 28.81
C TYR A 815 -3.57 -7.99 29.04
N ILE A 816 -4.82 -7.70 28.70
CA ILE A 816 -5.46 -6.39 28.89
C ILE A 816 -5.62 -6.09 30.38
N ASP A 817 -6.09 -7.06 31.17
CA ASP A 817 -6.28 -6.93 32.62
C ASP A 817 -4.94 -6.65 33.33
N LYS A 818 -3.83 -7.17 32.78
CA LYS A 818 -2.45 -6.91 33.24
C LYS A 818 -1.82 -5.65 32.63
N LYS A 819 -2.57 -4.88 31.82
CA LYS A 819 -2.10 -3.69 31.07
C LYS A 819 -0.92 -3.95 30.12
N ARG A 820 -0.70 -5.20 29.75
CA ARG A 820 0.37 -5.61 28.82
C ARG A 820 -0.04 -5.35 27.37
N ILE A 821 -1.31 -5.55 27.03
CA ILE A 821 -1.91 -5.10 25.77
C ILE A 821 -2.84 -3.93 26.07
N LYS A 822 -2.60 -2.81 25.40
CA LYS A 822 -3.44 -1.61 25.46
C LYS A 822 -4.04 -1.38 24.09
N ILE A 823 -5.34 -1.11 24.05
CA ILE A 823 -6.09 -1.00 22.80
C ILE A 823 -6.44 0.46 22.54
N GLY A 824 -6.15 0.93 21.34
CA GLY A 824 -6.57 2.25 20.86
C GLY A 824 -7.39 2.11 19.58
N THR A 825 -8.35 3.00 19.40
CA THR A 825 -9.07 3.11 18.12
C THR A 825 -8.40 4.14 17.25
N PHE A 826 -8.30 3.91 15.94
CA PHE A 826 -7.79 4.90 14.99
C PHE A 826 -8.43 6.28 15.22
N GLY A 827 -7.59 7.31 15.31
CA GLY A 827 -8.01 8.70 15.56
C GLY A 827 -8.47 8.99 17.00
N GLY A 828 -8.79 7.98 17.79
CA GLY A 828 -9.16 8.12 19.21
C GLY A 828 -7.96 8.18 20.15
N THR A 829 -6.74 7.91 19.66
CA THR A 829 -5.53 7.98 20.46
C THR A 829 -4.95 9.40 20.55
N LYS A 830 -5.49 10.36 19.78
CA LYS A 830 -5.05 11.78 19.79
C LYS A 830 -5.00 12.33 21.22
N GLY A 831 -3.88 12.97 21.58
CA GLY A 831 -3.58 13.44 22.94
C GLY A 831 -3.26 12.38 24.01
N SER A 832 -3.36 11.06 23.73
CA SER A 832 -3.19 10.02 24.75
C SER A 832 -1.74 9.81 25.19
N ASN A 833 -1.54 9.66 26.50
CA ASN A 833 -0.29 9.19 27.09
C ASN A 833 -0.31 7.70 27.46
N GLU A 834 -1.41 6.99 27.18
CA GLU A 834 -1.65 5.62 27.62
C GLU A 834 -0.65 4.60 27.06
N PHE A 835 -0.11 4.85 25.85
CA PHE A 835 0.71 3.92 25.08
C PHE A 835 2.22 4.18 25.16
N ARG A 836 2.65 5.14 26.00
CA ARG A 836 4.04 5.65 26.06
C ARG A 836 5.10 4.61 26.47
N ASP A 837 4.67 3.52 27.09
CA ASP A 837 5.46 2.40 27.59
C ASP A 837 5.38 1.18 26.68
N CYS A 838 4.59 1.23 25.60
CA CYS A 838 4.51 0.15 24.61
C CYS A 838 5.70 0.24 23.65
N THR A 839 6.47 -0.83 23.52
CA THR A 839 7.58 -0.95 22.54
C THR A 839 7.15 -1.66 21.27
N ILE A 840 5.97 -2.29 21.28
CA ILE A 840 5.36 -2.93 20.11
C ILE A 840 4.09 -2.17 19.73
N CYS A 841 3.97 -1.80 18.46
CA CYS A 841 2.75 -1.29 17.85
C CYS A 841 2.23 -2.32 16.85
N ILE A 842 0.98 -2.72 16.96
CA ILE A 842 0.31 -3.58 15.99
C ILE A 842 -0.84 -2.79 15.40
N ILE A 843 -0.85 -2.66 14.08
CA ILE A 843 -1.85 -1.88 13.35
C ILE A 843 -2.69 -2.85 12.52
N GLU A 844 -3.97 -2.97 12.86
CA GLU A 844 -4.93 -3.92 12.24
C GLU A 844 -5.00 -3.78 10.71
N GLY A 845 -4.85 -2.55 10.22
CA GLY A 845 -4.77 -2.22 8.81
C GLY A 845 -4.85 -0.72 8.59
N PHE A 846 -5.35 -0.27 7.45
CA PHE A 846 -5.42 1.16 7.13
C PHE A 846 -6.84 1.74 7.26
N LEU A 847 -6.93 2.97 7.77
CA LEU A 847 -8.19 3.69 7.90
C LEU A 847 -8.59 4.33 6.56
N HIS A 848 -9.33 3.60 5.73
CA HIS A 848 -9.98 4.18 4.56
C HIS A 848 -11.24 4.97 4.96
N LYS A 849 -11.18 6.31 4.98
CA LYS A 849 -12.27 7.20 5.42
C LYS A 849 -13.47 7.30 4.44
N SER A 850 -13.38 6.61 3.30
CA SER A 850 -14.35 6.50 2.17
C SER A 850 -13.95 7.34 0.95
N GLU A 851 -14.41 6.93 -0.23
CA GLU A 851 -14.02 7.60 -1.48
C GLU A 851 -14.61 9.02 -1.55
N ILE A 852 -15.87 9.17 -1.13
CA ILE A 852 -16.50 10.49 -1.01
C ILE A 852 -15.79 11.35 0.02
N PHE A 853 -15.27 10.75 1.10
CA PHE A 853 -14.52 11.52 2.07
C PHE A 853 -13.33 12.22 1.43
N TYR A 854 -12.46 11.46 0.75
CA TYR A 854 -11.24 12.01 0.17
C TYR A 854 -11.54 13.03 -0.92
N SER A 855 -12.49 12.76 -1.82
CA SER A 855 -12.84 13.70 -2.88
C SER A 855 -13.43 15.00 -2.32
N ASN A 856 -14.40 14.92 -1.39
CA ASN A 856 -15.05 16.10 -0.84
C ASN A 856 -14.10 16.89 0.09
N ALA A 857 -13.21 16.19 0.80
CA ALA A 857 -12.18 16.82 1.64
C ALA A 857 -11.11 17.53 0.79
N TYR A 858 -10.68 16.93 -0.31
CA TYR A 858 -9.80 17.58 -1.28
C TYR A 858 -10.48 18.84 -1.85
N ASP A 859 -11.71 18.73 -2.37
CA ASP A 859 -12.43 19.85 -2.98
C ASP A 859 -12.59 21.07 -2.05
N ILE A 860 -12.87 20.84 -0.76
CA ILE A 860 -13.08 21.93 0.19
C ILE A 860 -11.77 22.52 0.74
N SER A 861 -10.69 21.72 0.75
CA SER A 861 -9.38 22.15 1.24
C SER A 861 -8.53 22.77 0.13
N GLN A 862 -8.60 22.26 -1.10
CA GLN A 862 -7.85 22.76 -2.25
C GLN A 862 -8.85 23.00 -3.39
N PRO A 863 -9.60 24.12 -3.35
CA PRO A 863 -10.69 24.38 -4.29
C PRO A 863 -10.16 24.66 -5.69
N ASN A 864 -9.80 23.59 -6.39
CA ASN A 864 -9.69 23.55 -7.85
C ASN A 864 -11.01 23.02 -8.41
N GLU A 865 -11.33 23.33 -9.67
CA GLU A 865 -12.44 22.67 -10.38
C GLU A 865 -12.07 21.20 -10.60
N THR A 866 -12.21 20.38 -9.56
CA THR A 866 -11.99 18.94 -9.66
C THR A 866 -13.04 18.37 -10.59
N GLU A 867 -12.58 17.83 -11.71
CA GLU A 867 -13.38 17.04 -12.62
C GLU A 867 -13.90 15.76 -11.94
N LEU A 868 -14.79 15.08 -12.65
CA LEU A 868 -15.31 13.77 -12.29
C LEU A 868 -14.17 12.78 -12.06
N PHE A 869 -14.23 12.05 -10.94
CA PHE A 869 -13.26 11.00 -10.61
C PHE A 869 -13.90 9.62 -10.73
N THR A 870 -13.07 8.62 -11.06
CA THR A 870 -13.40 7.19 -10.97
C THR A 870 -12.44 6.49 -10.02
N VAL A 871 -12.83 5.31 -9.55
CA VAL A 871 -11.96 4.50 -8.70
C VAL A 871 -11.81 3.12 -9.31
N THR A 872 -10.57 2.73 -9.57
CA THR A 872 -10.25 1.45 -10.21
C THR A 872 -9.36 0.61 -9.29
N PRO A 873 -9.61 -0.71 -9.17
CA PRO A 873 -8.72 -1.60 -8.43
C PRO A 873 -7.44 -1.85 -9.22
N ILE A 874 -6.30 -1.38 -8.71
CA ILE A 874 -4.95 -1.65 -9.24
C ILE A 874 -4.18 -2.43 -8.17
N ASP A 875 -3.62 -3.60 -8.53
CA ASP A 875 -2.97 -4.53 -7.59
C ASP A 875 -3.85 -4.83 -6.35
N GLN A 876 -5.16 -4.99 -6.57
CA GLN A 876 -6.18 -5.21 -5.52
C GLN A 876 -6.29 -4.07 -4.49
N THR A 877 -5.77 -2.89 -4.81
CA THR A 877 -5.92 -1.66 -4.04
C THR A 877 -6.77 -0.66 -4.83
N ARG A 878 -7.76 -0.03 -4.19
CA ARG A 878 -8.65 0.95 -4.84
C ARG A 878 -7.92 2.28 -4.99
N ARG A 879 -7.78 2.78 -6.22
CA ARG A 879 -7.07 4.02 -6.57
C ARG A 879 -7.98 4.98 -7.32
N PHE A 880 -7.94 6.26 -6.96
CA PHE A 880 -8.54 7.30 -7.78
C PHE A 880 -7.75 7.45 -9.09
N ASP A 881 -8.45 7.73 -10.18
CA ASP A 881 -7.85 8.14 -11.45
C ASP A 881 -7.33 9.58 -11.40
N ASN A 882 -7.93 10.42 -10.55
CA ASN A 882 -7.47 11.77 -10.25
C ASN A 882 -6.27 11.70 -9.30
N GLU A 883 -5.11 12.10 -9.82
CA GLU A 883 -3.82 12.06 -9.13
C GLU A 883 -3.82 12.87 -7.83
N GLU A 884 -4.42 14.07 -7.82
CA GLU A 884 -4.42 14.95 -6.64
C GLU A 884 -5.29 14.41 -5.51
N ILE A 885 -6.45 13.82 -5.83
CA ILE A 885 -7.30 13.14 -4.83
C ILE A 885 -6.59 11.89 -4.30
N GLU A 886 -5.89 11.13 -5.15
CA GLU A 886 -5.13 9.96 -4.72
C GLU A 886 -3.95 10.34 -3.81
N LYS A 887 -3.19 11.39 -4.17
CA LYS A 887 -2.14 11.99 -3.32
C LYS A 887 -2.70 12.38 -1.95
N PHE A 888 -3.83 13.11 -1.92
CA PHE A 888 -4.52 13.48 -0.70
C PHE A 888 -4.86 12.24 0.16
N LYS A 889 -5.45 11.19 -0.43
CA LYS A 889 -5.78 9.95 0.29
C LYS A 889 -4.54 9.32 0.91
N VAL A 890 -3.46 9.22 0.15
CA VAL A 890 -2.23 8.54 0.56
C VAL A 890 -1.53 9.31 1.68
N LEU A 891 -1.43 10.64 1.57
CA LEU A 891 -0.83 11.50 2.61
C LEU A 891 -1.66 11.54 3.89
N ASP A 892 -2.99 11.62 3.81
CA ASP A 892 -3.88 11.53 4.98
C ASP A 892 -3.71 10.18 5.70
N THR A 893 -3.58 9.10 4.92
CA THR A 893 -3.32 7.76 5.46
C THR A 893 -1.94 7.67 6.13
N LEU A 894 -0.90 8.24 5.51
CA LEU A 894 0.45 8.31 6.09
C LEU A 894 0.45 9.08 7.42
N SER A 895 -0.23 10.23 7.46
CA SER A 895 -0.39 11.06 8.66
C SER A 895 -1.00 10.26 9.82
N ASP A 896 -2.07 9.49 9.56
CA ASP A 896 -2.70 8.63 10.57
C ASP A 896 -1.72 7.56 11.08
N TYR A 897 -0.95 6.89 10.20
CA TYR A 897 0.04 5.89 10.62
C TYR A 897 1.17 6.46 11.47
N VAL A 898 1.76 7.58 11.04
CA VAL A 898 2.81 8.28 11.79
C VAL A 898 2.31 8.65 13.18
N GLN A 899 1.07 9.11 13.27
CA GLN A 899 0.44 9.50 14.53
C GLN A 899 0.24 8.31 15.48
N GLU A 900 -0.07 7.11 14.97
CA GLU A 900 -0.18 5.91 15.81
C GLU A 900 1.19 5.36 16.23
N ILE A 901 2.18 5.33 15.33
CA ILE A 901 3.52 4.80 15.58
C ILE A 901 4.27 5.64 16.63
N THR A 902 4.24 6.97 16.47
CA THR A 902 4.99 7.90 17.34
C THR A 902 4.40 8.05 18.74
N ARG A 903 3.25 7.42 19.05
CA ARG A 903 2.65 7.39 20.40
C ARG A 903 3.20 6.34 21.34
N THR A 904 3.90 5.37 20.78
CA THR A 904 4.60 4.30 21.51
C THR A 904 5.76 4.87 22.33
N ALA A 905 6.57 4.00 22.93
CA ALA A 905 7.84 4.37 23.55
C ALA A 905 8.80 5.09 22.59
N LEU A 906 8.56 5.08 21.26
CA LEU A 906 9.27 5.93 20.30
C LEU A 906 9.21 7.42 20.63
N ARG A 907 8.19 7.88 21.36
CA ARG A 907 8.08 9.28 21.79
C ARG A 907 9.17 9.74 22.76
N ASP A 908 9.87 8.80 23.40
CA ASP A 908 10.93 9.12 24.36
C ASP A 908 12.19 9.55 23.62
N ASN A 909 12.37 10.86 23.44
CA ASN A 909 13.48 11.46 22.71
C ASN A 909 14.82 11.45 23.46
N SER A 910 14.85 10.97 24.70
CA SER A 910 16.06 10.96 25.53
C SER A 910 17.01 9.79 25.23
N ARG A 911 16.52 8.75 24.53
CA ARG A 911 17.25 7.52 24.26
C ARG A 911 16.74 6.83 23.00
N ASP A 912 17.58 5.99 22.42
CA ASP A 912 17.18 5.11 21.32
C ASP A 912 16.41 3.90 21.85
N VAL A 913 15.09 4.01 21.88
CA VAL A 913 14.21 2.89 22.23
C VAL A 913 14.09 1.94 21.05
N SER A 914 14.29 0.64 21.29
CA SER A 914 13.98 -0.40 20.31
C SER A 914 12.48 -0.62 20.25
N CYS A 915 11.89 -0.37 19.08
CA CYS A 915 10.45 -0.52 18.86
C CYS A 915 10.16 -1.36 17.61
N LYS A 916 9.03 -2.07 17.65
CA LYS A 916 8.57 -2.95 16.58
C LYS A 916 7.19 -2.50 16.11
N VAL A 917 6.99 -2.41 14.80
CA VAL A 917 5.70 -2.04 14.20
C VAL A 917 5.23 -3.17 13.29
N PHE A 918 4.13 -3.83 13.65
CA PHE A 918 3.50 -4.86 12.84
C PHE A 918 2.36 -4.25 12.02
N ILE A 919 2.46 -4.36 10.70
CA ILE A 919 1.50 -3.75 9.77
C ILE A 919 1.15 -4.72 8.63
N SER A 920 -0.14 -4.81 8.31
CA SER A 920 -0.63 -5.58 7.15
C SER A 920 -1.35 -4.67 6.17
N SER A 921 -0.75 -4.43 5.00
CA SER A 921 -1.34 -3.63 3.93
C SER A 921 -0.86 -4.10 2.56
N LYS A 922 -1.78 -4.24 1.59
CA LYS A 922 -1.40 -4.45 0.18
C LYS A 922 -0.91 -3.18 -0.52
N ASP A 923 -1.06 -2.04 0.14
CA ASP A 923 -0.68 -0.75 -0.41
C ASP A 923 0.84 -0.56 -0.30
N LYS A 924 1.57 -0.93 -1.36
CA LYS A 924 3.03 -0.80 -1.43
C LYS A 924 3.51 0.65 -1.31
N ILE A 925 2.73 1.61 -1.82
CA ILE A 925 3.09 3.04 -1.80
C ILE A 925 3.10 3.56 -0.36
N ILE A 926 2.07 3.21 0.42
CA ILE A 926 2.04 3.57 1.85
C ILE A 926 3.20 2.95 2.62
N LEU A 927 3.55 1.69 2.33
CA LEU A 927 4.67 1.01 2.99
C LEU A 927 6.03 1.65 2.64
N GLU A 928 6.19 2.12 1.41
CA GLU A 928 7.36 2.86 0.95
C GLU A 928 7.43 4.25 1.60
N LEU A 929 6.32 4.99 1.63
CA LEU A 929 6.26 6.31 2.28
C LEU A 929 6.54 6.25 3.78
N LEU A 930 6.10 5.19 4.46
CA LEU A 930 6.48 4.95 5.84
C LEU A 930 7.99 4.75 5.97
N SER A 931 8.61 4.01 5.05
CA SER A 931 10.06 3.81 5.05
C SER A 931 10.80 5.14 4.81
N ASN A 932 10.29 6.00 3.93
CA ASN A 932 10.86 7.32 3.67
C ASN A 932 10.70 8.29 4.85
N TYR A 933 9.58 8.23 5.57
CA TYR A 933 9.37 9.04 6.78
C TYR A 933 10.27 8.60 7.94
N PHE A 934 10.65 7.32 7.99
CA PHE A 934 11.52 6.73 9.02
C PHE A 934 12.83 6.19 8.40
N PRO A 935 13.77 7.08 7.99
CA PRO A 935 14.82 6.79 7.02
C PRO A 935 15.84 5.71 7.41
N GLU A 936 16.03 5.41 8.70
CA GLU A 936 16.91 4.31 9.16
C GLU A 936 16.19 3.14 9.84
N ALA A 937 14.85 3.10 9.73
CA ALA A 937 14.10 1.96 10.25
C ALA A 937 14.40 0.70 9.42
N ARG A 938 14.55 -0.44 10.10
CA ARG A 938 14.68 -1.75 9.45
C ARG A 938 13.33 -2.23 8.98
N VAL A 939 13.30 -2.93 7.85
CA VAL A 939 12.07 -3.53 7.33
C VAL A 939 12.25 -5.04 7.23
N GLU A 940 11.43 -5.77 7.97
CA GLU A 940 11.36 -7.22 7.99
C GLU A 940 10.00 -7.71 7.49
N LYS A 941 9.98 -8.94 6.96
CA LYS A 941 8.75 -9.57 6.50
C LYS A 941 7.98 -10.15 7.69
N TRP A 942 6.67 -9.95 7.69
CA TRP A 942 5.76 -10.54 8.65
C TRP A 942 4.68 -11.35 7.93
N ASN A 943 4.47 -12.58 8.39
CA ASN A 943 3.43 -13.45 7.88
C ASN A 943 2.45 -13.76 9.04
N PRO A 944 1.31 -13.05 9.17
CA PRO A 944 0.34 -13.29 10.24
C PRO A 944 -0.31 -14.67 10.04
N LYS A 945 0.17 -15.64 10.83
CA LYS A 945 -0.11 -17.08 10.73
C LYS A 945 -1.60 -17.38 10.71
N ASN A 946 -2.32 -16.85 11.67
CA ASN A 946 -3.73 -17.16 11.90
C ASN A 946 -4.61 -16.53 10.81
N ARG A 947 -4.36 -15.28 10.42
CA ARG A 947 -5.05 -14.66 9.28
C ARG A 947 -4.76 -15.36 7.96
N LEU A 948 -3.51 -15.77 7.73
CA LEU A 948 -3.14 -16.54 6.55
C LEU A 948 -3.86 -17.89 6.52
N ASN A 949 -3.88 -18.61 7.65
CA ASN A 949 -4.65 -19.85 7.80
C ASN A 949 -6.13 -19.62 7.49
N LYS A 950 -6.79 -18.62 8.09
CA LYS A 950 -8.20 -18.30 7.81
C LYS A 950 -8.44 -18.11 6.31
N GLN A 951 -7.60 -17.33 5.64
CA GLN A 951 -7.72 -17.13 4.20
C GLN A 951 -7.56 -18.44 3.40
N ILE A 952 -6.65 -19.33 3.81
CA ILE A 952 -6.45 -20.64 3.19
C ILE A 952 -7.64 -21.59 3.42
N PHE A 953 -8.15 -21.67 4.65
CA PHE A 953 -9.27 -22.54 5.01
C PHE A 953 -10.61 -22.06 4.45
N SER A 954 -10.78 -20.75 4.23
CA SER A 954 -11.95 -20.19 3.55
C SER A 954 -11.99 -20.46 2.03
N ASP A 955 -10.84 -20.67 1.38
CA ASP A 955 -10.79 -20.97 -0.05
C ASP A 955 -10.97 -22.47 -0.29
N GLY A 956 -12.19 -22.91 -0.61
CA GLY A 956 -12.51 -24.31 -0.90
C GLY A 956 -11.72 -24.93 -2.06
N ARG A 957 -10.99 -24.12 -2.86
CA ARG A 957 -10.08 -24.59 -3.92
C ARG A 957 -8.65 -24.85 -3.42
N ALA A 958 -8.31 -24.41 -2.20
CA ALA A 958 -6.98 -24.47 -1.62
C ALA A 958 -6.73 -25.72 -0.73
N LYS A 959 -7.44 -26.84 -0.96
CA LYS A 959 -7.39 -28.06 -0.13
C LYS A 959 -5.97 -28.55 0.20
N ASN A 960 -5.05 -28.47 -0.77
CA ASN A 960 -3.67 -28.89 -0.55
C ASN A 960 -2.94 -28.00 0.47
N LEU A 961 -3.19 -26.69 0.42
CA LEU A 961 -2.62 -25.73 1.37
C LEU A 961 -3.25 -25.89 2.76
N GLN A 962 -4.52 -26.26 2.83
CA GLN A 962 -5.22 -26.56 4.08
C GLN A 962 -4.58 -27.75 4.80
N LEU A 963 -4.41 -28.87 4.08
CA LEU A 963 -3.70 -30.04 4.61
C LEU A 963 -2.28 -29.67 5.03
N PHE A 964 -1.59 -28.85 4.23
CA PHE A 964 -0.23 -28.43 4.56
C PHE A 964 -0.16 -27.56 5.82
N ALA A 965 -1.12 -26.66 6.02
CA ALA A 965 -1.25 -25.89 7.25
C ALA A 965 -1.49 -26.79 8.47
N GLU A 966 -2.38 -27.79 8.34
CA GLU A 966 -2.64 -28.79 9.39
C GLU A 966 -1.38 -29.60 9.72
N PHE A 967 -0.61 -30.00 8.71
CA PHE A 967 0.66 -30.71 8.92
C PHE A 967 1.68 -29.86 9.66
N LEU A 968 1.89 -28.60 9.23
CA LEU A 968 2.84 -27.68 9.89
C LEU A 968 2.43 -27.38 11.34
N ALA A 969 1.14 -27.33 11.64
CA ALA A 969 0.64 -27.10 12.99
C ALA A 969 0.91 -28.27 13.95
N ASN A 970 1.05 -29.49 13.44
CA ASN A 970 1.18 -30.71 14.25
C ASN A 970 2.59 -31.31 14.24
N THR A 971 3.53 -30.71 13.51
CA THR A 971 4.88 -31.25 13.35
C THR A 971 5.90 -30.53 14.23
N GLU A 972 6.65 -31.30 15.01
CA GLU A 972 7.76 -30.80 15.84
C GLU A 972 9.14 -31.00 15.18
N ALA A 973 9.18 -31.61 13.99
CA ALA A 973 10.43 -31.97 13.32
C ALA A 973 11.25 -30.72 12.95
N GLU A 974 12.52 -30.68 13.38
CA GLU A 974 13.43 -29.58 13.04
C GLU A 974 13.78 -29.54 11.55
N VAL A 975 13.77 -30.70 10.91
CA VAL A 975 14.07 -30.89 9.50
C VAL A 975 13.00 -31.81 8.93
N LEU A 976 12.34 -31.31 7.88
CA LEU A 976 11.26 -31.97 7.18
C LEU A 976 11.65 -32.14 5.74
N THR A 977 11.74 -33.37 5.27
CA THR A 977 11.98 -33.62 3.85
C THR A 977 10.69 -33.38 3.07
N TYR A 978 10.81 -32.90 1.83
CA TYR A 978 9.64 -32.76 0.94
C TYR A 978 8.88 -34.08 0.75
N ALA A 979 9.53 -35.23 0.95
CA ALA A 979 8.94 -36.56 0.82
C ALA A 979 8.03 -36.88 2.00
N GLU A 980 8.52 -36.72 3.23
CA GLU A 980 7.74 -36.94 4.46
C GLU A 980 6.51 -36.05 4.47
N VAL A 981 6.67 -34.79 4.08
CA VAL A 981 5.56 -33.85 4.00
C VAL A 981 4.57 -34.28 2.91
N ALA A 982 5.02 -34.56 1.69
CA ALA A 982 4.11 -34.95 0.60
C ALA A 982 3.34 -36.25 0.91
N GLU A 983 4.00 -37.21 1.55
CA GLU A 983 3.41 -38.47 2.01
C GLU A 983 2.36 -38.24 3.10
N ALA A 984 2.71 -37.48 4.15
CA ALA A 984 1.78 -37.15 5.24
C ALA A 984 0.54 -36.40 4.74
N LEU A 985 0.68 -35.56 3.71
CA LEU A 985 -0.43 -34.83 3.11
C LEU A 985 -1.25 -35.66 2.12
N GLY A 986 -0.78 -36.84 1.69
CA GLY A 986 -1.40 -37.61 0.61
C GLY A 986 -1.39 -36.87 -0.74
N ILE A 987 -0.46 -35.93 -0.94
CA ILE A 987 -0.39 -35.09 -2.14
C ILE A 987 0.67 -35.65 -3.09
N LYS A 988 0.29 -35.84 -4.35
CA LYS A 988 1.24 -36.24 -5.40
C LYS A 988 2.35 -35.21 -5.53
N ASP A 989 3.58 -35.69 -5.67
CA ASP A 989 4.80 -34.89 -5.70
C ASP A 989 4.72 -33.62 -6.57
N LYS A 990 4.27 -33.73 -7.83
CA LYS A 990 4.13 -32.58 -8.74
C LYS A 990 3.14 -31.52 -8.23
N ALA A 991 2.05 -31.94 -7.59
CA ALA A 991 1.08 -31.03 -6.97
C ALA A 991 1.65 -30.39 -5.69
N PHE A 992 2.40 -31.15 -4.89
CA PHE A 992 3.11 -30.61 -3.72
C PHE A 992 4.16 -29.58 -4.12
N SER A 993 4.98 -29.83 -5.15
CA SER A 993 6.01 -28.87 -5.58
C SER A 993 5.43 -27.58 -6.17
N LYS A 994 4.33 -27.67 -6.93
CA LYS A 994 3.64 -26.47 -7.40
C LYS A 994 3.04 -25.66 -6.24
N MET A 995 2.53 -26.36 -5.22
CA MET A 995 1.96 -25.73 -4.03
C MET A 995 3.04 -25.06 -3.17
N ILE A 996 4.10 -25.79 -2.80
CA ILE A 996 5.11 -25.38 -1.81
C ILE A 996 5.90 -24.13 -2.24
N ASN A 997 6.05 -23.92 -3.56
CA ASN A 997 6.73 -22.76 -4.14
C ASN A 997 5.79 -21.56 -4.36
N GLY A 998 4.49 -21.69 -4.07
CA GLY A 998 3.54 -20.59 -4.19
C GLY A 998 3.71 -19.57 -3.06
N LYS A 999 3.47 -18.28 -3.33
CA LYS A 999 3.60 -17.19 -2.34
C LYS A 999 2.92 -17.49 -1.00
N LYS A 1000 1.71 -18.08 -1.03
CA LYS A 1000 0.96 -18.46 0.19
C LYS A 1000 1.60 -19.62 0.96
N ALA A 1001 2.18 -20.61 0.28
CA ALA A 1001 2.87 -21.72 0.95
C ALA A 1001 4.18 -21.27 1.59
N VAL A 1002 4.93 -20.40 0.91
CA VAL A 1002 6.15 -19.80 1.45
C VAL A 1002 5.82 -18.96 2.69
N ALA A 1003 4.82 -18.09 2.60
CA ALA A 1003 4.35 -17.32 3.75
C ALA A 1003 3.87 -18.21 4.91
N LEU A 1004 3.19 -19.32 4.59
CA LEU A 1004 2.70 -20.27 5.59
C LEU A 1004 3.87 -20.98 6.28
N MET A 1005 4.86 -21.49 5.54
CA MET A 1005 6.06 -22.09 6.14
C MET A 1005 6.76 -21.10 7.06
N GLU A 1006 7.03 -19.89 6.55
CA GLU A 1006 7.69 -18.85 7.33
C GLU A 1006 6.89 -18.49 8.60
N SER A 1007 5.56 -18.49 8.56
CA SER A 1007 4.72 -18.23 9.74
C SER A 1007 4.78 -19.32 10.81
N TYR A 1008 5.21 -20.54 10.46
CA TYR A 1008 5.48 -21.64 11.40
C TYR A 1008 6.99 -21.74 11.72
N SER A 1009 7.77 -20.69 11.45
CA SER A 1009 9.23 -20.66 11.59
C SER A 1009 9.95 -21.70 10.73
N TYR A 1010 9.37 -22.09 9.59
CA TYR A 1010 10.00 -22.98 8.64
C TYR A 1010 10.52 -22.21 7.42
N THR A 1011 11.65 -22.63 6.89
CA THR A 1011 12.20 -22.10 5.64
C THR A 1011 12.70 -23.24 4.77
N ILE A 1012 12.82 -22.99 3.48
CA ILE A 1012 13.47 -23.95 2.59
C ILE A 1012 14.98 -23.72 2.71
N ASP A 1013 15.70 -24.70 3.27
CA ASP A 1013 17.15 -24.71 3.26
C ASP A 1013 17.63 -25.37 1.96
N ASN A 1014 18.25 -24.57 1.10
CA ASN A 1014 18.79 -25.04 -0.17
C ASN A 1014 20.19 -25.70 -0.01
N HIS A 1015 20.82 -25.55 1.16
CA HIS A 1015 22.18 -26.00 1.49
C HIS A 1015 22.21 -27.34 2.23
N LYS A 1016 21.28 -27.59 3.18
CA LYS A 1016 21.08 -28.94 3.74
C LYS A 1016 20.22 -29.77 2.80
N ARG A 1017 20.63 -31.01 2.52
CA ARG A 1017 19.91 -31.94 1.63
C ARG A 1017 19.91 -33.33 2.23
N ASP A 1018 18.74 -33.91 2.41
CA ASP A 1018 18.62 -35.37 2.53
C ASP A 1018 18.32 -35.94 1.13
N GLY A 1019 19.20 -36.79 0.61
CA GLY A 1019 18.96 -37.54 -0.62
C GLY A 1019 18.50 -36.73 -1.86
N ARG A 1020 19.08 -35.55 -2.13
CA ARG A 1020 18.78 -34.63 -3.28
C ARG A 1020 17.43 -33.89 -3.23
N LYS A 1021 16.70 -33.95 -2.12
CA LYS A 1021 15.45 -33.20 -1.91
C LYS A 1021 15.70 -31.94 -1.08
N ASN A 1022 15.01 -30.85 -1.42
CA ASN A 1022 14.99 -29.66 -0.56
C ASN A 1022 14.36 -30.07 0.77
N VAL A 1023 14.91 -29.56 1.86
CA VAL A 1023 14.37 -29.77 3.19
C VAL A 1023 13.76 -28.47 3.67
N ILE A 1024 12.64 -28.60 4.36
CA ILE A 1024 12.04 -27.53 5.12
C ILE A 1024 12.69 -27.62 6.49
N VAL A 1025 13.48 -26.61 6.86
CA VAL A 1025 14.12 -26.56 8.18
C VAL A 1025 13.40 -25.57 9.05
N LYS A 1026 13.26 -25.91 10.32
CA LYS A 1026 12.81 -25.00 11.35
C LYS A 1026 13.94 -23.99 11.60
N LYS A 1027 13.67 -22.72 11.35
CA LYS A 1027 14.51 -21.62 11.82
C LYS A 1027 14.32 -21.53 13.33
N TYR A 1028 15.41 -21.75 14.06
CA TYR A 1028 15.51 -21.26 15.42
C TYR A 1028 15.67 -19.75 15.36
N SER A 1029 14.76 -18.99 15.97
CA SER A 1029 15.01 -17.58 16.22
C SER A 1029 16.32 -17.45 17.00
N PRO A 1030 17.20 -16.49 16.66
CA PRO A 1030 18.33 -16.16 17.50
C PRO A 1030 17.90 -15.74 18.91
#